data_AF-C7Z3V3-F1
#
_entry.id   AF-C7Z3V3-F1
#
_cell.length_a   1.000
_cell.length_b   1.000
_cell.length_c   1.000
_cell.angle_alpha   90.00
_cell.angle_beta   90.00
_cell.angle_gamma   90.00
#
_symmetry.space_group_name_H-M   'P 1'
#
loop_
_entity.id
_entity.type
_entity.pdbx_description
1 polymer ?
#
loop_
_entity_poly.entity_id
_entity_poly.type
_entity_poly.pdbx_seq_one_letter_code
_entity_poly.pdbx_strand_id
1 'polypeptide(L)'
;MSPTKSSRYSTSRQKACQACSTAKAKCDRRPDTCGRCALRGLDCHYTQSRAPNSESRDTKSIPGNTPGSSAAHALQPDLDFSRLELFCPINSDDIKNRWLNTYVPFPGQTLKDYSPSVMGFVYRILKSYASVVVRGRGIPPFIHFSQITPAAVTRPLSTYLSLVRICENSLPGSEGAATDILQREMANLYEQHATYDGVNLLAAFQAYLIYALVLYFHLTPSQGPAPFLRQAIINLQEIACTSSQRGLVCVAEQDGIRPKWEAWVVAEAKRRTLYTMYFLDNVLSAQDGLSTYLGSELRGLPAPSSKVLWQSRRHDWETAYNIHLAEWAEGNFRIDELWPLSENSETLAERRDRVDRWLEGVDEFGTMLYAVTSCTHVNVSWSQTVQTNTAKYIMATDSNTQNSPSSGTAEQPYSIFDKRQKALIVLIVSVAATFSGFASNIYFPALPTIAHDLDTSIELINLTVTSYLIFQGIAPSFWGPISDVKGRRVAYCCTFIVFLGACIGLAEAKNYATLLVLRCLQSTGSASTIAIGSGVIGDITTRSERGGLMGIFQAGLLMPVAVGPVIGGLLAGSLGWRSIFWFLAIYSGAFLVFLALLLPETLRAIIGNGSQTPSSPMNKFPLTVYQRTTKTHWDQVPQEPTPRKHIDITGPIRILISKHAAPIILFLAIYYAVWQMSITAMSTLFETKYGLGETEVGLTFIANGVGSIIGTLITGKILDIDYRRVKAQHDSSVADPEANQSEFPLEKARLRLVPLFSLLQCLSIILFGWTIHYPHKVHIAVPIISTFITGWTAVSTQSVVMTYLVDVFHDRSAAASASLNLARCLFAAGGTSFVMPMINGIGVGPAFTVCVAVQIVGLLSLGIQFRYGSKWRRESETDRVKNSR
;
A
#
# COMPACT_ATOMS: atom_id res chain seq x y z
N MET A 1 -28.83 -54.06 10.51
CA MET A 1 -27.44 -54.56 10.50
C MET A 1 -26.99 -54.55 9.05
N SER A 2 -26.27 -53.56 8.53
CA SER A 2 -25.02 -52.95 9.01
C SER A 2 -24.99 -51.44 8.71
N PRO A 3 -24.11 -50.66 9.37
CA PRO A 3 -23.41 -49.60 8.62
C PRO A 3 -21.94 -49.35 9.03
N THR A 4 -21.11 -49.27 7.99
CA THR A 4 -20.08 -48.26 7.67
C THR A 4 -19.06 -47.75 8.70
N LYS A 5 -17.78 -47.94 8.32
CA LYS A 5 -16.56 -47.28 8.81
C LYS A 5 -16.62 -45.75 8.70
N SER A 6 -16.16 -45.04 9.75
CA SER A 6 -15.72 -43.64 9.67
C SER A 6 -14.21 -43.51 9.93
N SER A 7 -13.61 -42.61 9.18
CA SER A 7 -12.18 -42.33 9.01
C SER A 7 -11.50 -41.68 10.23
N ARG A 8 -10.19 -41.95 10.37
CA ARG A 8 -9.22 -41.32 11.29
C ARG A 8 -8.83 -39.89 10.86
N TYR A 9 -8.43 -39.09 11.85
CA TYR A 9 -7.31 -38.10 11.95
C TYR A 9 -7.78 -36.95 12.90
N SER A 10 -7.05 -36.44 13.90
CA SER A 10 -5.69 -36.64 14.40
C SER A 10 -5.61 -36.25 15.89
N THR A 11 -5.21 -37.17 16.77
CA THR A 11 -4.77 -36.85 18.13
C THR A 11 -3.30 -36.38 18.11
N SER A 12 -2.99 -35.42 18.98
CA SER A 12 -1.67 -34.83 19.25
C SER A 12 -0.50 -35.80 19.05
N ARG A 13 0.53 -35.40 18.27
CA ARG A 13 1.76 -36.19 18.06
C ARG A 13 2.54 -36.34 19.38
N GLN A 14 2.22 -37.34 20.19
CA GLN A 14 3.17 -37.87 21.18
C GLN A 14 4.41 -38.39 20.43
N LYS A 15 5.60 -37.88 20.76
CA LYS A 15 6.87 -38.36 20.22
C LYS A 15 7.21 -39.73 20.83
N ALA A 16 8.08 -40.50 20.17
CA ALA A 16 8.58 -41.77 20.72
C ALA A 16 9.21 -41.54 22.11
N CYS A 17 9.18 -42.56 22.98
CA CYS A 17 9.85 -42.47 24.27
C CYS A 17 11.34 -42.16 24.08
N GLN A 18 11.95 -41.53 25.09
CA GLN A 18 13.31 -41.01 25.00
C GLN A 18 14.33 -42.10 24.62
N ALA A 19 14.25 -43.28 25.24
CA ALA A 19 15.12 -44.41 24.94
C ALA A 19 14.98 -44.94 23.49
N CYS A 20 13.78 -44.91 22.91
CA CYS A 20 13.58 -45.28 21.50
C CYS A 20 13.99 -44.18 20.53
N SER A 21 13.80 -42.91 20.92
CA SER A 21 14.25 -41.75 20.15
C SER A 21 15.78 -41.73 20.03
N THR A 22 16.50 -41.91 21.15
CA THR A 22 17.97 -41.93 21.16
C THR A 22 18.52 -43.10 20.36
N ALA A 23 17.88 -44.26 20.43
CA ALA A 23 18.29 -45.44 19.69
C ALA A 23 17.80 -45.46 18.22
N LYS A 24 17.12 -44.40 17.74
CA LYS A 24 16.48 -44.31 16.42
C LYS A 24 15.62 -45.54 16.07
N ALA A 25 14.93 -46.10 17.07
CA ALA A 25 14.13 -47.31 16.94
C ALA A 25 12.62 -47.01 17.02
N LYS A 26 11.81 -47.89 16.42
CA LYS A 26 10.34 -47.74 16.40
C LYS A 26 9.76 -47.96 17.80
N CYS A 27 8.95 -47.03 18.27
CA CYS A 27 8.26 -47.07 19.56
C CYS A 27 6.77 -47.28 19.33
N ASP A 28 6.17 -48.27 20.01
CA ASP A 28 4.75 -48.62 19.93
C ASP A 28 3.84 -47.79 20.85
N ARG A 29 4.42 -46.86 21.64
CA ARG A 29 3.74 -45.78 22.37
C ARG A 29 2.67 -46.25 23.38
N ARG A 30 2.91 -47.35 24.06
CA ARG A 30 2.05 -47.80 25.17
C ARG A 30 2.15 -46.83 26.36
N PRO A 31 1.07 -46.65 27.14
CA PRO A 31 0.97 -45.60 28.18
C PRO A 31 2.07 -45.68 29.24
N ASP A 32 2.43 -46.90 29.67
CA ASP A 32 3.39 -47.11 30.75
C ASP A 32 4.79 -47.40 30.20
N THR A 33 4.96 -48.54 29.51
CA THR A 33 6.26 -48.95 28.94
C THR A 33 6.07 -49.46 27.51
N CYS A 34 6.80 -48.87 26.56
CA CYS A 34 6.81 -49.35 25.18
C CYS A 34 7.41 -50.77 25.06
N GLY A 35 6.90 -51.60 24.15
CA GLY A 35 7.25 -53.02 24.06
C GLY A 35 8.75 -53.27 23.85
N ARG A 36 9.43 -52.39 23.11
CA ARG A 36 10.89 -52.48 22.93
C ARG A 36 11.66 -52.24 24.23
N CYS A 37 11.23 -51.26 25.02
CA CYS A 37 11.86 -50.95 26.30
C CYS A 37 11.59 -52.07 27.32
N ALA A 38 10.37 -52.61 27.36
CA ALA A 38 10.01 -53.74 28.22
C ALA A 38 10.85 -54.99 27.90
N LEU A 39 11.01 -55.34 26.62
CA LEU A 39 11.81 -56.48 26.18
C LEU A 39 13.31 -56.36 26.49
N ARG A 40 13.82 -55.13 26.63
CA ARG A 40 15.25 -54.86 26.85
C ARG A 40 15.56 -54.41 28.28
N GLY A 41 14.57 -54.40 29.17
CA GLY A 41 14.73 -53.86 30.52
C GLY A 41 15.19 -52.40 30.55
N LEU A 42 14.81 -51.61 29.54
CA LEU A 42 15.20 -50.21 29.41
C LEU A 42 14.13 -49.30 30.02
N ASP A 43 14.57 -48.23 30.66
CA ASP A 43 13.66 -47.27 31.28
C ASP A 43 12.94 -46.42 30.22
N CYS A 44 11.62 -46.32 30.33
CA CYS A 44 10.76 -45.86 29.24
C CYS A 44 10.00 -44.59 29.63
N HIS A 45 10.62 -43.44 29.40
CA HIS A 45 10.00 -42.14 29.70
C HIS A 45 9.52 -41.42 28.44
N TYR A 46 8.26 -40.94 28.52
CA TYR A 46 7.70 -39.97 27.57
C TYR A 46 7.77 -38.58 28.20
N THR A 47 8.26 -37.60 27.46
CA THR A 47 8.35 -36.22 27.95
C THR A 47 6.96 -35.62 28.14
N GLN A 48 6.54 -35.45 29.40
CA GLN A 48 5.34 -34.71 29.75
C GLN A 48 5.66 -33.21 29.81
N SER A 49 4.91 -32.40 29.07
CA SER A 49 4.96 -30.94 29.21
C SER A 49 4.21 -30.55 30.48
N ARG A 50 4.90 -30.05 31.52
CA ARG A 50 4.24 -29.52 32.72
C ARG A 50 4.86 -28.20 33.19
N ALA A 51 3.96 -27.33 33.65
CA ALA A 51 4.15 -25.95 34.13
C ALA A 51 4.86 -25.87 35.49
N PRO A 52 5.40 -24.70 35.90
CA PRO A 52 6.17 -24.56 37.13
C PRO A 52 5.36 -23.96 38.30
N ASN A 53 5.62 -24.44 39.52
CA ASN A 53 5.77 -23.61 40.72
C ASN A 53 6.37 -24.39 41.90
N SER A 54 7.20 -23.65 42.67
CA SER A 54 7.58 -23.75 44.10
C SER A 54 9.09 -23.91 44.37
N GLU A 55 9.69 -22.81 44.89
CA GLU A 55 10.67 -22.65 46.00
C GLU A 55 11.65 -23.81 46.33
N SER A 56 12.92 -23.65 46.73
CA SER A 56 13.72 -22.57 47.33
C SER A 56 15.20 -22.97 47.18
N ARG A 57 16.16 -22.02 47.18
CA ARG A 57 17.59 -22.34 47.37
C ARG A 57 18.40 -21.17 47.95
N ASP A 58 19.04 -21.46 49.08
CA ASP A 58 20.12 -20.69 49.70
C ASP A 58 21.50 -21.02 49.09
N THR A 59 22.34 -19.98 48.97
CA THR A 59 23.84 -19.83 49.01
C THR A 59 24.77 -20.99 48.58
N LYS A 60 25.96 -20.84 47.94
CA LYS A 60 27.00 -19.78 47.93
C LYS A 60 28.11 -20.07 46.87
N SER A 61 28.64 -19.01 46.25
CA SER A 61 30.04 -18.64 45.87
C SER A 61 31.02 -19.40 44.90
N ILE A 62 31.35 -18.72 43.78
CA ILE A 62 32.69 -18.25 43.23
C ILE A 62 33.70 -19.31 42.61
N PRO A 63 34.53 -19.02 41.55
CA PRO A 63 34.33 -18.37 40.23
C PRO A 63 35.15 -19.06 39.07
N GLY A 64 35.10 -18.54 37.83
CA GLY A 64 36.08 -18.93 36.80
C GLY A 64 35.84 -18.27 35.43
N ASN A 65 36.73 -17.35 35.05
CA ASN A 65 36.72 -16.60 33.79
C ASN A 65 37.24 -17.42 32.60
N THR A 66 36.53 -17.40 31.46
CA THR A 66 37.10 -17.20 30.12
C THR A 66 36.00 -16.82 29.12
N PRO A 67 36.29 -15.98 28.10
CA PRO A 67 35.29 -15.18 27.41
C PRO A 67 34.77 -15.87 26.13
N GLY A 68 33.45 -16.03 26.04
CA GLY A 68 32.77 -16.56 24.86
C GLY A 68 31.27 -16.28 24.89
N SER A 69 30.80 -15.51 23.92
CA SER A 69 29.42 -15.39 23.45
C SER A 69 28.29 -15.27 24.51
N SER A 70 27.85 -14.05 24.80
CA SER A 70 26.45 -13.79 25.20
C SER A 70 26.14 -12.28 25.24
N ALA A 71 25.59 -11.76 24.15
CA ALA A 71 24.84 -10.50 24.17
C ALA A 71 23.44 -10.76 23.60
N ALA A 72 22.69 -11.65 24.26
CA ALA A 72 21.27 -11.87 24.03
C ALA A 72 20.66 -12.52 25.28
N HIS A 73 20.49 -11.72 26.33
CA HIS A 73 19.46 -11.85 27.36
C HIS A 73 19.69 -10.72 28.39
N ALA A 74 19.34 -9.49 28.00
CA ALA A 74 19.03 -8.48 29.00
C ALA A 74 17.67 -8.84 29.62
N LEU A 75 17.62 -8.99 30.94
CA LEU A 75 16.41 -9.23 31.71
C LEU A 75 15.36 -8.14 31.39
N GLN A 76 14.14 -8.54 31.07
CA GLN A 76 12.98 -7.63 31.11
C GLN A 76 12.76 -7.23 32.58
N PRO A 77 12.73 -5.93 32.94
CA PRO A 77 12.22 -5.54 34.25
C PRO A 77 10.73 -5.88 34.31
N ASP A 78 10.30 -6.52 35.40
CA ASP A 78 8.90 -6.87 35.64
C ASP A 78 7.99 -5.63 35.54
N LEU A 79 6.80 -5.78 34.95
CA LEU A 79 5.79 -4.73 34.88
C LEU A 79 5.13 -4.59 36.26
N ASP A 80 5.24 -3.41 36.88
CA ASP A 80 4.64 -3.14 38.19
C ASP A 80 3.38 -2.26 38.06
N PHE A 81 2.22 -2.87 38.28
CA PHE A 81 0.93 -2.20 38.28
C PHE A 81 0.39 -1.90 39.69
N SER A 82 1.20 -2.13 40.73
CA SER A 82 0.75 -2.07 42.13
C SER A 82 0.59 -0.63 42.63
N ARG A 83 1.33 0.32 42.04
CA ARG A 83 1.30 1.75 42.40
C ARG A 83 1.17 2.61 41.15
N LEU A 84 -0.07 2.96 40.80
CA LEU A 84 -0.39 3.84 39.67
C LEU A 84 -0.71 5.25 40.19
N GLU A 85 0.08 6.23 39.78
CA GLU A 85 -0.10 7.65 40.13
C GLU A 85 -1.08 8.31 39.15
N LEU A 86 -2.37 8.11 39.40
CA LEU A 86 -3.46 8.64 38.58
C LEU A 86 -4.36 9.57 39.42
N PHE A 87 -4.95 10.57 38.77
CA PHE A 87 -5.96 11.45 39.37
C PHE A 87 -7.14 11.67 38.42
N CYS A 88 -8.28 12.09 38.96
CA CYS A 88 -9.49 12.36 38.20
C CYS A 88 -9.67 13.88 38.05
N PRO A 89 -9.49 14.45 36.84
CA PRO A 89 -9.64 15.90 36.62
C PRO A 89 -11.09 16.38 36.56
N ILE A 90 -12.05 15.46 36.51
CA ILE A 90 -13.49 15.74 36.37
C ILE A 90 -14.25 15.24 37.59
N ASN A 91 -15.46 15.78 37.80
CA ASN A 91 -16.39 15.24 38.77
C ASN A 91 -16.98 13.91 38.24
N SER A 92 -16.44 12.79 38.72
CA SER A 92 -16.86 11.45 38.28
C SER A 92 -18.31 11.12 38.63
N ASP A 93 -18.88 11.76 39.65
CA ASP A 93 -20.26 11.50 40.07
C ASP A 93 -21.28 11.92 39.01
N ASP A 94 -20.92 12.91 38.18
CA ASP A 94 -21.74 13.34 37.05
C ASP A 94 -21.86 12.24 35.96
N ILE A 95 -20.88 11.34 35.86
CA ILE A 95 -20.92 10.18 34.96
C ILE A 95 -22.01 9.20 35.40
N LYS A 96 -22.12 8.95 36.71
CA LYS A 96 -23.14 8.03 37.28
C LYS A 96 -24.55 8.57 37.10
N ASN A 97 -24.72 9.90 37.11
CA ASN A 97 -26.01 10.56 36.99
C ASN A 97 -26.43 10.84 35.54
N ARG A 98 -25.58 10.51 34.55
CA ARG A 98 -25.81 10.85 33.14
C ARG A 98 -27.13 10.33 32.60
N TRP A 99 -27.54 9.12 32.94
CA TRP A 99 -28.80 8.54 32.48
C TRP A 99 -30.03 9.41 32.84
N LEU A 100 -29.97 10.22 33.90
CA LEU A 100 -31.04 11.14 34.29
C LEU A 100 -31.25 12.26 33.28
N ASN A 101 -30.19 12.69 32.56
CA ASN A 101 -30.25 13.77 31.59
C ASN A 101 -31.29 13.49 30.48
N THR A 102 -31.49 12.23 30.18
CA THR A 102 -32.45 11.76 29.18
C THR A 102 -33.91 11.89 29.63
N TYR A 103 -34.16 11.94 30.95
CA TYR A 103 -35.50 11.97 31.55
C TYR A 103 -35.81 13.30 32.27
N VAL A 104 -34.78 14.06 32.66
CA VAL A 104 -34.89 15.31 33.41
C VAL A 104 -34.06 16.39 32.71
N PRO A 105 -34.69 17.49 32.26
CA PRO A 105 -33.97 18.60 31.63
C PRO A 105 -33.18 19.37 32.69
N PHE A 106 -31.85 19.45 32.55
CA PHE A 106 -30.99 20.26 33.42
C PHE A 106 -30.53 21.55 32.74
N PRO A 107 -30.37 22.67 33.48
CA PRO A 107 -29.82 23.91 32.94
C PRO A 107 -28.40 23.70 32.39
N GLY A 108 -28.13 24.18 31.17
CA GLY A 108 -26.80 24.12 30.55
C GLY A 108 -26.51 22.87 29.71
N GLN A 109 -27.46 21.95 29.56
CA GLN A 109 -27.35 20.82 28.64
C GLN A 109 -27.44 21.27 27.18
N THR A 110 -26.54 20.74 26.35
CA THR A 110 -26.58 20.94 24.91
C THR A 110 -27.04 19.66 24.23
N LEU A 111 -28.08 19.78 23.43
CA LEU A 111 -28.61 18.67 22.63
C LEU A 111 -27.55 18.26 21.61
N LYS A 112 -27.36 16.94 21.48
CA LYS A 112 -26.45 16.34 20.51
C LYS A 112 -27.28 15.63 19.46
N ASP A 113 -27.58 16.33 18.36
CA ASP A 113 -28.41 15.80 17.28
C ASP A 113 -27.62 14.85 16.38
N TYR A 114 -27.99 13.57 16.43
CA TYR A 114 -27.44 12.56 15.53
C TYR A 114 -28.31 12.41 14.29
N SER A 115 -27.74 12.66 13.11
CA SER A 115 -28.40 12.26 11.88
C SER A 115 -28.52 10.72 11.81
N PRO A 116 -29.55 10.17 11.14
CA PRO A 116 -29.70 8.72 10.98
C PRO A 116 -28.46 8.04 10.40
N SER A 117 -27.73 8.74 9.52
CA SER A 117 -26.48 8.26 8.92
C SER A 117 -25.35 8.14 9.93
N VAL A 118 -25.18 9.14 10.81
CA VAL A 118 -24.15 9.12 11.86
C VAL A 118 -24.48 8.05 12.89
N MET A 119 -25.74 7.93 13.30
CA MET A 119 -26.16 6.89 14.23
C MET A 119 -25.98 5.48 13.64
N GLY A 120 -26.32 5.29 12.35
CA GLY A 120 -26.07 4.05 11.63
C GLY A 120 -24.57 3.72 11.48
N PHE A 121 -23.71 4.73 11.37
CA PHE A 121 -22.26 4.57 11.39
C PHE A 121 -21.76 4.07 12.76
N VAL A 122 -22.13 4.76 13.86
CA VAL A 122 -21.74 4.37 15.23
C VAL A 122 -22.24 2.95 15.54
N TYR A 123 -23.50 2.64 15.22
CA TYR A 123 -24.09 1.31 15.39
C TYR A 123 -23.24 0.21 14.74
N ARG A 124 -22.84 0.40 13.48
CA ARG A 124 -22.06 -0.61 12.73
C ARG A 124 -20.66 -0.80 13.31
N ILE A 125 -20.01 0.27 13.77
CA ILE A 125 -18.69 0.20 14.39
C ILE A 125 -18.75 -0.57 15.72
N LEU A 126 -19.68 -0.23 16.60
CA LEU A 126 -19.85 -0.93 17.89
C LEU A 126 -20.25 -2.41 17.69
N LYS A 127 -21.11 -2.71 16.70
CA LYS A 127 -21.43 -4.09 16.30
C LYS A 127 -20.18 -4.87 15.86
N SER A 128 -19.26 -4.21 15.17
CA SER A 128 -17.98 -4.81 14.78
C SER A 128 -17.13 -5.14 16.00
N TYR A 129 -17.08 -4.27 17.02
CA TYR A 129 -16.32 -4.54 18.25
C TYR A 129 -16.84 -5.78 18.98
N ALA A 130 -18.16 -5.92 19.12
CA ALA A 130 -18.76 -7.13 19.68
C ALA A 130 -18.40 -8.38 18.85
N SER A 131 -18.51 -8.29 17.52
CA SER A 131 -18.26 -9.40 16.60
C SER A 131 -16.80 -9.89 16.60
N VAL A 132 -15.85 -8.98 16.76
CA VAL A 132 -14.41 -9.32 16.82
C VAL A 132 -14.08 -10.13 18.06
N VAL A 133 -14.70 -9.78 19.20
CA VAL A 133 -14.51 -10.49 20.48
C VAL A 133 -15.16 -11.88 20.43
N VAL A 134 -16.42 -11.97 20.00
CA VAL A 134 -17.15 -13.25 19.88
C VAL A 134 -16.38 -14.25 19.01
N ARG A 135 -15.86 -13.80 17.86
CA ARG A 135 -15.11 -14.65 16.92
C ARG A 135 -13.64 -14.88 17.30
N GLY A 136 -13.16 -14.27 18.38
CA GLY A 136 -11.77 -14.35 18.82
C GLY A 136 -10.73 -13.86 17.79
N ARG A 137 -11.09 -12.95 16.87
CA ARG A 137 -10.23 -12.50 15.76
C ARG A 137 -9.34 -11.29 16.09
N GLY A 138 -9.52 -10.66 17.25
CA GLY A 138 -8.81 -9.45 17.63
C GLY A 138 -9.30 -8.87 18.95
N ILE A 139 -8.84 -7.66 19.27
CA ILE A 139 -9.16 -6.93 20.51
C ILE A 139 -9.82 -5.59 20.15
N PRO A 140 -10.90 -5.17 20.83
CA PRO A 140 -11.50 -3.86 20.63
C PRO A 140 -10.51 -2.72 20.92
N PRO A 141 -10.68 -1.53 20.33
CA PRO A 141 -9.70 -0.44 20.43
C PRO A 141 -9.63 0.23 21.81
N PHE A 142 -10.53 -0.14 22.73
CA PHE A 142 -10.50 0.27 24.13
C PHE A 142 -9.79 -0.75 25.04
N ILE A 143 -9.29 -1.86 24.50
CA ILE A 143 -8.45 -2.84 25.22
C ILE A 143 -7.04 -2.80 24.63
N HIS A 144 -6.04 -2.60 25.49
CA HIS A 144 -4.65 -2.63 25.09
C HIS A 144 -4.10 -4.07 25.06
N PHE A 145 -3.20 -4.39 24.14
CA PHE A 145 -2.66 -5.75 23.97
C PHE A 145 -1.93 -6.28 25.23
N SER A 146 -1.36 -5.38 26.03
CA SER A 146 -0.69 -5.73 27.29
C SER A 146 -1.66 -6.36 28.30
N GLN A 147 -2.95 -6.01 28.27
CA GLN A 147 -3.97 -6.54 29.18
C GLN A 147 -4.36 -7.99 28.90
N ILE A 148 -3.85 -8.57 27.81
CA ILE A 148 -4.16 -9.94 27.34
C ILE A 148 -2.90 -10.81 27.29
N THR A 149 -1.71 -10.23 27.47
CA THR A 149 -0.44 -10.96 27.39
C THR A 149 -0.21 -11.81 28.65
N PRO A 150 0.28 -13.07 28.55
CA PRO A 150 0.45 -13.97 29.71
C PRO A 150 1.37 -13.46 30.83
N ALA A 151 2.20 -12.46 30.54
CA ALA A 151 3.13 -11.81 31.46
C ALA A 151 2.50 -10.67 32.28
N ALA A 152 1.29 -10.23 31.94
CA ALA A 152 0.57 -9.23 32.73
C ALA A 152 -0.16 -9.94 33.88
N VAL A 153 0.03 -9.45 35.10
CA VAL A 153 -0.50 -10.01 36.36
C VAL A 153 -2.05 -10.06 36.41
N THR A 154 -2.76 -9.46 35.44
CA THR A 154 -4.22 -9.41 35.37
C THR A 154 -4.84 -10.58 34.59
N ARG A 155 -5.01 -11.71 35.29
CA ARG A 155 -5.82 -12.86 34.83
C ARG A 155 -7.34 -12.62 34.60
N PRO A 156 -8.02 -11.56 35.12
CA PRO A 156 -9.49 -11.48 34.99
C PRO A 156 -9.99 -11.26 33.56
N LEU A 157 -9.37 -10.35 32.78
CA LEU A 157 -9.92 -9.93 31.49
C LEU A 157 -9.89 -11.05 30.44
N SER A 158 -8.82 -11.85 30.37
CA SER A 158 -8.74 -12.99 29.45
C SER A 158 -9.77 -14.08 29.77
N THR A 159 -10.10 -14.24 31.05
CA THR A 159 -11.17 -15.14 31.53
C THR A 159 -12.53 -14.60 31.08
N TYR A 160 -12.80 -13.31 31.30
CA TYR A 160 -14.05 -12.66 30.88
C TYR A 160 -14.24 -12.70 29.35
N LEU A 161 -13.19 -12.46 28.57
CA LEU A 161 -13.25 -12.54 27.10
C LEU A 161 -13.47 -13.97 26.59
N SER A 162 -13.04 -14.99 27.35
CA SER A 162 -13.26 -16.39 26.97
C SER A 162 -14.72 -16.80 27.09
N LEU A 163 -15.47 -16.25 28.06
CA LEU A 163 -16.90 -16.50 28.23
C LEU A 163 -17.72 -16.03 27.02
N VAL A 164 -17.36 -14.91 26.41
CA VAL A 164 -18.05 -14.36 25.23
C VAL A 164 -17.97 -15.31 24.02
N ARG A 165 -16.94 -16.16 23.93
CA ARG A 165 -16.78 -17.11 22.82
C ARG A 165 -17.87 -18.18 22.77
N ILE A 166 -18.56 -18.43 23.89
CA ILE A 166 -19.74 -19.31 23.96
C ILE A 166 -20.83 -18.83 22.99
N CYS A 167 -20.84 -17.54 22.66
CA CYS A 167 -21.81 -16.92 21.75
C CYS A 167 -21.46 -17.09 20.25
N GLU A 168 -20.33 -17.71 19.87
CA GLU A 168 -19.92 -17.81 18.45
C GLU A 168 -20.77 -18.82 17.66
N ASN A 169 -21.18 -19.92 18.28
CA ASN A 169 -21.92 -21.02 17.65
C ASN A 169 -23.10 -21.47 18.51
N SER A 170 -23.85 -20.53 19.09
CA SER A 170 -25.07 -20.86 19.82
C SER A 170 -26.06 -21.60 18.89
N LEU A 171 -26.47 -22.80 19.28
CA LEU A 171 -27.47 -23.58 18.56
C LEU A 171 -28.82 -22.83 18.61
N PRO A 172 -29.70 -22.97 17.59
CA PRO A 172 -31.03 -22.37 17.64
C PRO A 172 -31.76 -22.81 18.92
N GLY A 173 -32.10 -21.85 19.79
CA GLY A 173 -32.72 -22.10 21.10
C GLY A 173 -31.78 -22.06 22.31
N SER A 174 -30.45 -21.99 22.14
CA SER A 174 -29.49 -21.83 23.25
C SER A 174 -29.11 -20.36 23.55
N GLU A 175 -29.70 -19.40 22.83
CA GLU A 175 -29.48 -17.96 23.00
C GLU A 175 -29.93 -17.47 24.38
N GLY A 176 -31.01 -18.04 24.92
CA GLY A 176 -31.48 -17.77 26.28
C GLY A 176 -30.45 -18.14 27.35
N ALA A 177 -29.85 -19.33 27.24
CA ALA A 177 -28.82 -19.77 28.18
C ALA A 177 -27.55 -18.92 28.13
N ALA A 178 -27.11 -18.51 26.92
CA ALA A 178 -25.97 -17.59 26.77
C ALA A 178 -26.29 -16.19 27.36
N THR A 179 -27.52 -15.72 27.16
CA THR A 179 -28.02 -14.48 27.75
C THR A 179 -28.00 -14.55 29.27
N ASP A 180 -28.57 -15.60 29.87
CA ASP A 180 -28.62 -15.79 31.33
C ASP A 180 -27.21 -15.84 31.94
N ILE A 181 -26.26 -16.52 31.29
CA ILE A 181 -24.86 -16.58 31.73
C ILE A 181 -24.24 -15.18 31.74
N LEU A 182 -24.37 -14.42 30.65
CA LEU A 182 -23.81 -13.08 30.57
C LEU A 182 -24.47 -12.13 31.58
N GLN A 183 -25.79 -12.17 31.73
CA GLN A 183 -26.50 -11.34 32.70
C GLN A 183 -26.07 -11.65 34.14
N ARG A 184 -25.90 -12.93 34.48
CA ARG A 184 -25.39 -13.36 35.80
C ARG A 184 -23.97 -12.87 36.05
N GLU A 185 -23.08 -13.00 35.05
CA GLU A 185 -21.71 -12.50 35.17
C GLU A 185 -21.65 -10.98 35.26
N MET A 186 -22.53 -10.26 34.53
CA MET A 186 -22.68 -8.81 34.69
C MET A 186 -23.13 -8.46 36.11
N ALA A 187 -24.10 -9.17 36.70
CA ALA A 187 -24.51 -8.95 38.09
C ALA A 187 -23.35 -9.19 39.06
N ASN A 188 -22.59 -10.28 38.90
CA ASN A 188 -21.40 -10.57 39.72
C ASN A 188 -20.35 -9.45 39.64
N LEU A 189 -20.04 -8.99 38.43
CA LEU A 189 -19.08 -7.89 38.20
C LEU A 189 -19.56 -6.60 38.87
N TYR A 190 -20.86 -6.31 38.80
CA TYR A 190 -21.46 -5.14 39.43
C TYR A 190 -21.50 -5.25 40.94
N GLU A 191 -21.79 -6.39 41.55
CA GLU A 191 -21.77 -6.50 43.02
C GLU A 191 -20.34 -6.37 43.59
N GLN A 192 -19.35 -6.90 42.87
CA GLN A 192 -17.96 -6.94 43.34
C GLN A 192 -17.12 -5.73 42.96
N HIS A 193 -17.61 -4.84 42.08
CA HIS A 193 -16.79 -3.76 41.50
C HIS A 193 -16.09 -2.88 42.56
N ALA A 194 -16.78 -2.58 43.66
CA ALA A 194 -16.24 -1.74 44.75
C ALA A 194 -15.03 -2.39 45.46
N THR A 195 -14.92 -3.72 45.42
CA THR A 195 -13.84 -4.49 46.07
C THR A 195 -12.60 -4.67 45.19
N TYR A 196 -12.70 -4.47 43.88
CA TYR A 196 -11.58 -4.62 42.97
C TYR A 196 -10.52 -3.55 43.17
N ASP A 197 -9.26 -3.84 42.85
CA ASP A 197 -8.16 -2.86 42.78
C ASP A 197 -8.19 -2.06 41.46
N GLY A 198 -7.27 -1.11 41.25
CA GLY A 198 -7.33 -0.18 40.12
C GLY A 198 -7.36 -0.86 38.74
N VAL A 199 -6.61 -1.94 38.55
CA VAL A 199 -6.49 -2.63 37.25
C VAL A 199 -7.57 -3.69 37.08
N ASN A 200 -7.94 -4.39 38.15
CA ASN A 200 -9.05 -5.33 38.13
C ASN A 200 -10.39 -4.60 37.94
N LEU A 201 -10.54 -3.39 38.46
CA LEU A 201 -11.69 -2.53 38.20
C LEU A 201 -11.77 -2.09 36.73
N LEU A 202 -10.63 -1.76 36.09
CA LEU A 202 -10.59 -1.50 34.65
C LEU A 202 -10.98 -2.76 33.85
N ALA A 203 -10.47 -3.94 34.22
CA ALA A 203 -10.83 -5.19 33.57
C ALA A 203 -12.34 -5.49 33.71
N ALA A 204 -12.92 -5.24 34.88
CA ALA A 204 -14.36 -5.38 35.12
C ALA A 204 -15.16 -4.38 34.27
N PHE A 205 -14.72 -3.12 34.19
CA PHE A 205 -15.37 -2.09 33.37
C PHE A 205 -15.38 -2.47 31.87
N GLN A 206 -14.22 -2.91 31.34
CA GLN A 206 -14.09 -3.35 29.95
C GLN A 206 -14.90 -4.61 29.65
N ALA A 207 -14.90 -5.60 30.57
CA ALA A 207 -15.68 -6.82 30.44
C ALA A 207 -17.18 -6.53 30.43
N TYR A 208 -17.67 -5.71 31.36
CA TYR A 208 -19.08 -5.33 31.44
C TYR A 208 -19.55 -4.62 30.16
N LEU A 209 -18.76 -3.67 29.65
CA LEU A 209 -19.04 -3.00 28.38
C LEU A 209 -19.12 -3.99 27.21
N ILE A 210 -18.22 -4.97 27.14
CA ILE A 210 -18.24 -6.01 26.12
C ILE A 210 -19.50 -6.87 26.23
N TYR A 211 -19.88 -7.28 27.43
CA TYR A 211 -21.09 -8.06 27.66
C TYR A 211 -22.34 -7.28 27.23
N ALA A 212 -22.42 -5.99 27.55
CA ALA A 212 -23.49 -5.11 27.07
C ALA A 212 -23.53 -5.01 25.54
N LEU A 213 -22.37 -4.86 24.88
CA LEU A 213 -22.27 -4.85 23.42
C LEU A 213 -22.71 -6.18 22.79
N VAL A 214 -22.33 -7.33 23.37
CA VAL A 214 -22.67 -8.66 22.87
C VAL A 214 -24.17 -8.94 23.06
N LEU A 215 -24.72 -8.64 24.23
CA LEU A 215 -26.15 -8.75 24.50
C LEU A 215 -26.94 -7.92 23.50
N TYR A 216 -26.52 -6.67 23.26
CA TYR A 216 -27.22 -5.77 22.36
C TYR A 216 -27.15 -6.19 20.88
N PHE A 217 -25.96 -6.57 20.38
CA PHE A 217 -25.76 -6.78 18.94
C PHE A 217 -25.86 -8.23 18.45
N HIS A 218 -25.70 -9.22 19.35
CA HIS A 218 -25.65 -10.66 18.98
C HIS A 218 -26.77 -11.49 19.60
N LEU A 219 -27.21 -11.19 20.83
CA LEU A 219 -28.13 -12.06 21.57
C LEU A 219 -29.56 -11.52 21.71
N THR A 220 -29.82 -10.24 21.41
CA THR A 220 -31.18 -9.68 21.46
C THR A 220 -31.78 -9.61 20.04
N PRO A 221 -32.77 -10.47 19.69
CA PRO A 221 -33.41 -10.43 18.37
C PRO A 221 -34.45 -9.29 18.32
N SER A 222 -34.11 -8.17 17.67
CA SER A 222 -35.00 -7.20 16.98
C SER A 222 -36.41 -6.86 17.52
N GLN A 223 -36.75 -7.12 18.79
CA GLN A 223 -38.03 -6.80 19.42
C GLN A 223 -37.78 -5.95 20.68
N GLY A 224 -37.74 -4.64 20.49
CA GLY A 224 -37.84 -3.63 21.55
C GLY A 224 -36.70 -3.58 22.59
N PRO A 225 -36.66 -2.54 23.45
CA PRO A 225 -35.69 -2.45 24.53
C PRO A 225 -36.00 -3.49 25.62
N ALA A 226 -35.10 -4.45 25.82
CA ALA A 226 -35.13 -5.29 27.01
C ALA A 226 -34.88 -4.39 28.24
N PRO A 227 -35.77 -4.34 29.25
CA PRO A 227 -35.60 -3.53 30.48
C PRO A 227 -34.22 -3.74 31.14
N PHE A 228 -33.68 -4.95 31.00
CA PHE A 228 -32.34 -5.30 31.45
C PHE A 228 -31.23 -4.41 30.85
N LEU A 229 -31.28 -4.07 29.57
CA LEU A 229 -30.18 -3.34 28.91
C LEU A 229 -30.08 -1.90 29.41
N ARG A 230 -31.21 -1.28 29.76
CA ARG A 230 -31.23 0.03 30.43
C ARG A 230 -30.62 -0.04 31.81
N GLN A 231 -31.00 -1.04 32.61
CA GLN A 231 -30.38 -1.27 33.90
C GLN A 231 -28.87 -1.54 33.77
N ALA A 232 -28.46 -2.28 32.75
CA ALA A 232 -27.06 -2.56 32.47
C ALA A 232 -26.27 -1.28 32.15
N ILE A 233 -26.84 -0.31 31.43
CA ILE A 233 -26.18 0.98 31.18
C ILE A 233 -26.04 1.80 32.46
N ILE A 234 -27.06 1.82 33.32
CA ILE A 234 -26.99 2.50 34.63
C ILE A 234 -25.87 1.89 35.48
N ASN A 235 -25.85 0.56 35.59
CA ASN A 235 -24.79 -0.16 36.31
C ASN A 235 -23.41 0.08 35.69
N LEU A 236 -23.32 0.15 34.37
CA LEU A 236 -22.08 0.43 33.64
C LEU A 236 -21.58 1.87 33.90
N GLN A 237 -22.46 2.85 33.97
CA GLN A 237 -22.14 4.23 34.32
C GLN A 237 -21.65 4.35 35.77
N GLU A 238 -22.21 3.56 36.69
CA GLU A 238 -21.72 3.50 38.08
C GLU A 238 -20.32 2.87 38.17
N ILE A 239 -20.08 1.75 37.48
CA ILE A 239 -18.73 1.15 37.39
C ILE A 239 -17.74 2.14 36.76
N ALA A 240 -18.18 2.87 35.73
CA ALA A 240 -17.38 3.91 35.09
C ALA A 240 -17.03 5.05 36.06
N CYS A 241 -17.97 5.47 36.91
CA CYS A 241 -17.73 6.45 37.98
C CYS A 241 -16.66 5.94 38.95
N THR A 242 -16.83 4.75 39.54
CA THR A 242 -15.85 4.19 40.49
C THR A 242 -14.47 3.99 39.85
N SER A 243 -14.42 3.58 38.58
CA SER A 243 -13.17 3.46 37.82
C SER A 243 -12.49 4.82 37.59
N SER A 244 -13.29 5.85 37.32
CA SER A 244 -12.85 7.24 37.10
C SER A 244 -12.36 7.90 38.38
N GLN A 245 -13.00 7.65 39.53
CA GLN A 245 -12.56 8.12 40.86
C GLN A 245 -11.12 7.68 41.16
N ARG A 246 -10.69 6.52 40.63
CA ARG A 246 -9.31 6.03 40.73
C ARG A 246 -8.37 6.57 39.66
N GLY A 247 -8.76 7.68 39.05
CA GLY A 247 -8.00 8.47 38.10
C GLY A 247 -8.16 8.09 36.64
N LEU A 248 -8.14 9.13 35.79
CA LEU A 248 -8.29 9.11 34.33
C LEU A 248 -7.09 9.73 33.60
N VAL A 249 -6.19 10.38 34.34
CA VAL A 249 -4.99 11.06 33.82
C VAL A 249 -3.82 10.78 34.77
N CYS A 250 -2.60 10.69 34.24
CA CYS A 250 -1.42 10.50 35.09
C CYS A 250 -1.03 11.81 35.78
N VAL A 251 -0.57 11.75 37.03
CA VAL A 251 -0.12 12.95 37.76
C VAL A 251 1.00 13.66 37.02
N ALA A 252 1.98 12.92 36.48
CA ALA A 252 3.09 13.49 35.71
C ALA A 252 2.64 14.28 34.45
N GLU A 253 1.47 13.96 33.87
CA GLU A 253 0.93 14.70 32.72
C GLU A 253 0.47 16.11 33.09
N GLN A 254 0.21 16.42 34.37
CA GLN A 254 -0.10 17.78 34.82
C GLN A 254 1.13 18.69 34.79
N ASP A 255 2.29 18.13 35.12
CA ASP A 255 3.56 18.87 35.20
C ASP A 255 4.29 18.91 33.85
N GLY A 256 3.70 18.35 32.78
CA GLY A 256 4.35 18.23 31.48
C GLY A 256 5.52 17.24 31.45
N ILE A 257 5.53 16.27 32.38
CA ILE A 257 6.60 15.29 32.54
C ILE A 257 6.12 13.92 32.05
N ARG A 258 7.04 13.11 31.50
CA ARG A 258 6.74 11.76 31.04
C ARG A 258 6.23 10.87 32.19
N PRO A 259 5.00 10.32 32.12
CA PRO A 259 4.50 9.36 33.09
C PRO A 259 5.18 7.99 32.94
N LYS A 260 4.99 7.12 33.94
CA LYS A 260 5.32 5.69 33.78
C LYS A 260 4.36 5.05 32.79
N TRP A 261 4.88 4.17 31.93
CA TRP A 261 4.09 3.48 30.91
C TRP A 261 2.89 2.73 31.51
N GLU A 262 3.06 2.08 32.65
CA GLU A 262 1.99 1.34 33.35
C GLU A 262 0.83 2.22 33.77
N ALA A 263 1.12 3.41 34.30
CA ALA A 263 0.11 4.39 34.68
C ALA A 263 -0.59 4.93 33.42
N TRP A 264 0.19 5.27 32.40
CA TRP A 264 -0.33 5.86 31.16
C TRP A 264 -1.24 4.91 30.39
N VAL A 265 -0.84 3.65 30.23
CA VAL A 265 -1.64 2.68 29.47
C VAL A 265 -2.97 2.38 30.16
N VAL A 266 -2.99 2.38 31.50
CA VAL A 266 -4.21 2.21 32.29
C VAL A 266 -5.11 3.44 32.16
N ALA A 267 -4.55 4.65 32.27
CA ALA A 267 -5.31 5.90 32.10
C ALA A 267 -5.94 6.01 30.70
N GLU A 268 -5.17 5.72 29.65
CA GLU A 268 -5.63 5.76 28.26
C GLU A 268 -6.69 4.67 27.98
N ALA A 269 -6.51 3.45 28.49
CA ALA A 269 -7.50 2.39 28.38
C ALA A 269 -8.81 2.74 29.11
N LYS A 270 -8.76 3.37 30.29
CA LYS A 270 -9.94 3.88 30.99
C LYS A 270 -10.67 4.93 30.16
N ARG A 271 -9.97 5.93 29.60
CA ARG A 271 -10.55 6.98 28.75
C ARG A 271 -11.22 6.40 27.50
N ARG A 272 -10.55 5.50 26.79
CA ARG A 272 -11.12 4.83 25.58
C ARG A 272 -12.35 3.97 25.91
N THR A 273 -12.35 3.29 27.06
CA THR A 273 -13.51 2.52 27.54
C THR A 273 -14.67 3.45 27.87
N LEU A 274 -14.40 4.57 28.55
CA LEU A 274 -15.39 5.60 28.88
C LEU A 274 -16.01 6.21 27.62
N TYR A 275 -15.22 6.62 26.63
CA TYR A 275 -15.74 7.16 25.37
C TYR A 275 -16.58 6.14 24.59
N THR A 276 -16.18 4.85 24.62
CA THR A 276 -16.96 3.78 23.98
C THR A 276 -18.30 3.55 24.68
N MET A 277 -18.33 3.61 26.02
CA MET A 277 -19.58 3.55 26.80
C MET A 277 -20.54 4.66 26.40
N TYR A 278 -20.05 5.90 26.22
CA TYR A 278 -20.88 7.02 25.78
C TYR A 278 -21.45 6.80 24.37
N PHE A 279 -20.69 6.19 23.45
CA PHE A 279 -21.24 5.82 22.15
C PHE A 279 -22.35 4.77 22.25
N LEU A 280 -22.19 3.76 23.12
CA LEU A 280 -23.22 2.76 23.34
C LEU A 280 -24.50 3.37 23.95
N ASP A 281 -24.36 4.22 24.97
CA ASP A 281 -25.47 4.96 25.59
C ASP A 281 -26.24 5.83 24.58
N ASN A 282 -25.52 6.52 23.70
CA ASN A 282 -26.14 7.31 22.62
C ASN A 282 -26.89 6.42 21.61
N VAL A 283 -26.34 5.26 21.24
CA VAL A 283 -27.01 4.31 20.33
C VAL A 283 -28.30 3.76 20.95
N LEU A 284 -28.27 3.41 22.23
CA LEU A 284 -29.44 2.89 22.94
C LEU A 284 -30.50 3.98 23.15
N SER A 285 -30.08 5.19 23.50
CA SER A 285 -31.00 6.32 23.66
C SER A 285 -31.68 6.69 22.34
N ALA A 286 -30.94 6.70 21.23
CA ALA A 286 -31.52 6.95 19.91
C ALA A 286 -32.48 5.83 19.44
N GLN A 287 -32.19 4.57 19.76
CA GLN A 287 -33.10 3.46 19.44
C GLN A 287 -34.43 3.57 20.19
N ASP A 288 -34.39 4.02 21.45
CA ASP A 288 -35.58 4.22 22.28
C ASP A 288 -36.29 5.55 21.97
N GLY A 289 -35.83 6.30 20.96
CA GLY A 289 -36.39 7.60 20.59
C GLY A 289 -36.15 8.70 21.63
N LEU A 290 -35.17 8.51 22.51
CA LEU A 290 -34.81 9.49 23.54
C LEU A 290 -33.73 10.46 23.04
N SER A 291 -33.75 11.67 23.60
CA SER A 291 -32.78 12.72 23.27
C SER A 291 -31.38 12.37 23.77
N THR A 292 -30.37 12.69 22.98
CA THR A 292 -28.95 12.53 23.33
C THR A 292 -28.31 13.88 23.62
N TYR A 293 -27.45 13.94 24.63
CA TYR A 293 -26.83 15.18 25.09
C TYR A 293 -25.31 15.15 24.96
N LEU A 294 -24.68 16.33 24.83
CA LEU A 294 -23.23 16.46 24.88
C LEU A 294 -22.68 15.91 26.20
N GLY A 295 -21.52 15.26 26.15
CA GLY A 295 -20.82 14.77 27.34
C GLY A 295 -20.08 15.88 28.08
N SER A 296 -20.76 16.95 28.49
CA SER A 296 -20.13 18.11 29.14
C SER A 296 -19.37 17.78 30.43
N GLU A 297 -19.75 16.71 31.12
CA GLU A 297 -19.06 16.17 32.29
C GLU A 297 -17.66 15.61 31.96
N LEU A 298 -17.38 15.31 30.69
CA LEU A 298 -16.07 14.84 30.22
C LEU A 298 -15.13 16.01 29.86
N ARG A 299 -15.55 17.26 30.08
CA ARG A 299 -14.78 18.45 29.71
C ARG A 299 -13.42 18.43 30.39
N GLY A 300 -12.37 18.74 29.65
CA GLY A 300 -11.01 18.78 30.16
C GLY A 300 -10.26 17.46 30.09
N LEU A 301 -10.92 16.34 29.75
CA LEU A 301 -10.24 15.07 29.57
C LEU A 301 -9.39 15.05 28.29
N PRO A 302 -8.21 14.38 28.30
CA PRO A 302 -7.45 14.13 27.09
C PRO A 302 -8.24 13.32 26.06
N ALA A 303 -8.18 13.72 24.80
CA ALA A 303 -8.65 12.90 23.69
C ALA A 303 -7.75 11.65 23.52
N PRO A 304 -8.18 10.63 22.76
CA PRO A 304 -7.35 9.47 22.48
C PRO A 304 -5.98 9.87 21.94
N SER A 305 -4.93 9.30 22.52
CA SER A 305 -3.55 9.58 22.13
C SER A 305 -3.19 8.95 20.79
N SER A 306 -2.05 9.35 20.22
CA SER A 306 -1.61 8.89 18.90
C SER A 306 -1.52 7.38 18.79
N LYS A 307 -1.73 6.86 17.57
CA LYS A 307 -1.64 5.44 17.24
C LYS A 307 -0.29 4.85 17.64
N VAL A 308 0.79 5.64 17.48
CA VAL A 308 2.15 5.22 17.81
C VAL A 308 2.28 4.97 19.31
N LEU A 309 1.81 5.89 20.16
CA LEU A 309 1.83 5.71 21.61
C LEU A 309 0.97 4.52 22.04
N TRP A 310 -0.25 4.42 21.51
CA TRP A 310 -1.19 3.35 21.87
C TRP A 310 -0.72 1.95 21.47
N GLN A 311 0.12 1.81 20.44
CA GLN A 311 0.61 0.51 19.97
C GLN A 311 2.02 0.16 20.46
N SER A 312 2.69 1.10 21.14
CA SER A 312 4.08 0.92 21.58
C SER A 312 4.19 -0.02 22.79
N ARG A 313 5.24 -0.83 22.79
CA ARG A 313 5.66 -1.59 23.98
C ARG A 313 6.45 -0.68 24.91
N ARG A 314 6.55 -1.04 26.20
CA ARG A 314 7.23 -0.22 27.24
C ARG A 314 8.58 0.37 26.78
N HIS A 315 9.43 -0.43 26.12
CA HIS A 315 10.74 0.04 25.66
C HIS A 315 10.68 1.12 24.56
N ASP A 316 9.76 0.96 23.61
CA ASP A 316 9.60 1.89 22.47
C ASP A 316 8.77 3.12 22.88
N TRP A 317 7.90 2.95 23.88
CA TRP A 317 6.96 3.97 24.33
C TRP A 317 7.65 5.17 24.97
N GLU A 318 8.72 4.97 25.74
CA GLU A 318 9.43 6.07 26.41
C GLU A 318 9.99 7.09 25.40
N THR A 319 10.54 6.60 24.29
CA THR A 319 11.03 7.42 23.18
C THR A 319 9.88 8.11 22.46
N ALA A 320 8.82 7.36 22.14
CA ALA A 320 7.65 7.90 21.47
C ALA A 320 6.94 8.98 22.32
N TYR A 321 6.90 8.81 23.64
CA TYR A 321 6.26 9.77 24.55
C TYR A 321 7.09 11.05 24.72
N ASN A 322 8.42 10.97 24.68
CA ASN A 322 9.27 12.16 24.66
C ASN A 322 9.01 13.02 23.41
N ILE A 323 8.84 12.37 22.25
CA ILE A 323 8.48 13.07 21.01
C ILE A 323 7.10 13.72 21.16
N HIS A 324 6.12 12.99 21.70
CA HIS A 324 4.78 13.52 21.99
C HIS A 324 4.82 14.75 22.92
N LEU A 325 5.64 14.73 23.97
CA LEU A 325 5.82 15.90 24.85
C LEU A 325 6.40 17.11 24.11
N ALA A 326 7.32 16.90 23.18
CA ALA A 326 7.89 17.97 22.37
C ALA A 326 6.86 18.56 21.38
N GLU A 327 6.03 17.71 20.77
CA GLU A 327 4.98 18.12 19.82
C GLU A 327 3.78 18.80 20.52
N TRP A 328 3.51 18.44 21.77
CA TRP A 328 2.40 18.93 22.59
C TRP A 328 2.86 19.74 23.81
N ALA A 329 3.86 20.62 23.62
CA ALA A 329 4.41 21.47 24.68
C ALA A 329 3.35 22.38 25.36
N GLU A 330 2.27 22.72 24.65
CA GLU A 330 1.14 23.52 25.14
C GLU A 330 0.11 22.69 25.93
N GLY A 331 0.36 21.38 26.10
CA GLY A 331 -0.51 20.43 26.77
C GLY A 331 -1.25 19.51 25.81
N ASN A 332 -1.68 18.35 26.34
CA ASN A 332 -2.39 17.32 25.59
C ASN A 332 -3.68 17.86 24.95
N PHE A 333 -4.01 17.36 23.76
CA PHE A 333 -5.28 17.66 23.08
C PHE A 333 -6.47 17.14 23.90
N ARG A 334 -7.45 18.01 24.18
CA ARG A 334 -8.61 17.68 25.04
C ARG A 334 -9.85 17.35 24.23
N ILE A 335 -10.71 16.49 24.77
CA ILE A 335 -11.92 16.03 24.09
C ILE A 335 -12.93 17.16 23.84
N ASP A 336 -12.97 18.14 24.73
CA ASP A 336 -13.83 19.32 24.60
C ASP A 336 -13.37 20.26 23.49
N GLU A 337 -12.16 20.09 22.96
CA GLU A 337 -11.70 20.81 21.78
C GLU A 337 -12.39 20.35 20.48
N LEU A 338 -13.17 19.27 20.54
CA LEU A 338 -14.01 18.81 19.42
C LEU A 338 -15.46 19.32 19.49
N TRP A 339 -15.84 20.09 20.51
CA TRP A 339 -17.22 20.57 20.73
C TRP A 339 -17.48 21.95 20.10
N PRO A 340 -18.74 22.42 19.96
CA PRO A 340 -19.02 23.78 19.49
C PRO A 340 -18.50 24.83 20.50
N LEU A 341 -17.98 25.97 20.02
CA LEU A 341 -17.56 27.12 20.86
C LEU A 341 -18.32 28.40 20.45
N SER A 342 -18.39 29.38 21.36
CA SER A 342 -18.82 30.74 21.06
C SER A 342 -17.74 31.56 20.32
N GLU A 343 -18.17 32.57 19.60
CA GLU A 343 -17.49 33.21 18.45
C GLU A 343 -16.30 34.14 18.79
N ASN A 344 -15.18 33.60 19.27
CA ASN A 344 -13.90 34.34 19.29
C ASN A 344 -12.97 33.86 18.16
N SER A 345 -12.57 34.76 17.25
CA SER A 345 -11.89 34.40 16.00
C SER A 345 -10.45 33.89 16.17
N GLU A 346 -9.67 34.42 17.11
CA GLU A 346 -8.26 34.02 17.32
C GLU A 346 -8.16 32.62 17.93
N THR A 347 -8.97 32.34 18.95
CA THR A 347 -9.01 31.03 19.62
C THR A 347 -9.56 29.93 18.71
N LEU A 348 -10.38 30.27 17.70
CA LEU A 348 -10.88 29.33 16.71
C LEU A 348 -9.80 28.87 15.72
N ALA A 349 -8.83 29.72 15.37
CA ALA A 349 -7.74 29.36 14.46
C ALA A 349 -6.73 28.43 15.15
N GLU A 350 -6.32 28.79 16.38
CA GLU A 350 -5.42 27.97 17.20
C GLU A 350 -6.02 26.58 17.47
N ARG A 351 -7.31 26.53 17.80
CA ARG A 351 -8.01 25.26 18.03
C ARG A 351 -8.09 24.39 16.77
N ARG A 352 -8.29 24.98 15.58
CA ARG A 352 -8.28 24.23 14.32
C ARG A 352 -6.92 23.60 14.06
N ASP A 353 -5.84 24.37 14.27
CA ASP A 353 -4.48 23.86 14.10
C ASP A 353 -4.19 22.70 15.06
N ARG A 354 -4.64 22.80 16.32
CA ARG A 354 -4.53 21.69 17.29
C ARG A 354 -5.36 20.46 16.88
N VAL A 355 -6.56 20.65 16.32
CA VAL A 355 -7.38 19.54 15.78
C VAL A 355 -6.67 18.86 14.62
N ASP A 356 -6.16 19.62 13.65
CA ASP A 356 -5.48 19.11 12.46
C ASP A 356 -4.22 18.31 12.87
N ARG A 357 -3.41 18.87 13.78
CA ARG A 357 -2.22 18.21 14.34
C ARG A 357 -2.56 16.91 15.09
N TRP A 358 -3.64 16.90 15.87
CA TRP A 358 -4.11 15.68 16.53
C TRP A 358 -4.48 14.60 15.49
N LEU A 359 -5.23 14.99 14.45
CA LEU A 359 -5.68 14.08 13.39
C LEU A 359 -4.55 13.45 12.57
N GLU A 360 -3.37 14.07 12.50
CA GLU A 360 -2.19 13.49 11.84
C GLU A 360 -1.74 12.16 12.47
N GLY A 361 -1.94 12.02 13.78
CA GLY A 361 -1.43 10.89 14.58
C GLY A 361 -2.47 9.91 15.09
N VAL A 362 -3.78 10.16 14.93
CA VAL A 362 -4.83 9.31 15.51
C VAL A 362 -4.92 7.92 14.90
N ASP A 363 -5.45 6.98 15.68
CA ASP A 363 -5.85 5.67 15.19
C ASP A 363 -7.29 5.67 14.64
N GLU A 364 -7.77 4.48 14.27
CA GLU A 364 -9.11 4.29 13.74
C GLU A 364 -10.21 4.68 14.75
N PHE A 365 -9.92 4.63 16.06
CA PHE A 365 -10.84 5.04 17.11
C PHE A 365 -10.89 6.58 17.26
N GLY A 366 -9.75 7.26 17.23
CA GLY A 366 -9.71 8.73 17.21
C GLY A 366 -10.38 9.30 15.96
N THR A 367 -10.18 8.66 14.79
CA THR A 367 -10.86 9.04 13.54
C THR A 367 -12.39 8.90 13.65
N MET A 368 -12.87 7.80 14.26
CA MET A 368 -14.31 7.62 14.54
C MET A 368 -14.84 8.73 15.45
N LEU A 369 -14.11 9.07 16.51
CA LEU A 369 -14.49 10.10 17.47
C LEU A 369 -14.65 11.45 16.78
N TYR A 370 -13.69 11.85 15.93
CA TYR A 370 -13.75 13.07 15.13
C TYR A 370 -14.91 13.09 14.13
N ALA A 371 -15.11 12.00 13.40
CA ALA A 371 -16.18 11.90 12.41
C ALA A 371 -17.57 12.08 13.07
N VAL A 372 -17.76 11.53 14.27
CA VAL A 372 -19.01 11.69 15.00
C VAL A 372 -19.17 13.09 15.57
N THR A 373 -18.13 13.67 16.18
CA THR A 373 -18.22 15.03 16.75
C THR A 373 -18.43 16.09 15.68
N SER A 374 -17.69 16.05 14.57
CA SER A 374 -17.82 17.00 13.46
C SER A 374 -19.21 17.03 12.83
N CYS A 375 -19.89 15.87 12.76
CA CYS A 375 -21.24 15.78 12.20
C CYS A 375 -22.36 16.11 13.19
N THR A 376 -22.07 16.19 14.48
CA THR A 376 -23.07 16.46 15.55
C THR A 376 -22.94 17.85 16.15
N HIS A 377 -21.88 18.59 15.81
CA HIS A 377 -21.51 19.87 16.41
C HIS A 377 -21.25 20.92 15.31
N VAL A 378 -22.30 21.31 14.58
CA VAL A 378 -22.18 22.34 13.54
C VAL A 378 -21.96 23.71 14.20
N ASN A 379 -20.75 24.26 14.09
CA ASN A 379 -20.47 25.66 14.46
C ASN A 379 -21.24 26.60 13.53
N VAL A 380 -22.17 27.38 14.10
CA VAL A 380 -22.97 28.40 13.41
C VAL A 380 -22.07 29.45 12.69
N SER A 381 -20.84 29.69 13.18
CA SER A 381 -19.91 30.66 12.58
C SER A 381 -19.26 30.23 11.25
N TRP A 382 -19.22 28.93 10.94
CA TRP A 382 -18.82 28.46 9.60
C TRP A 382 -19.88 28.78 8.55
N SER A 383 -21.16 28.81 8.95
CA SER A 383 -22.26 29.21 8.06
C SER A 383 -22.23 30.71 7.76
N GLN A 384 -21.90 31.55 8.75
CA GLN A 384 -21.87 33.00 8.58
C GLN A 384 -20.61 33.50 7.85
N THR A 385 -19.39 33.05 8.20
CA THR A 385 -18.16 33.53 7.53
C THR A 385 -18.09 33.09 6.06
N VAL A 386 -18.67 31.92 5.74
CA VAL A 386 -18.86 31.50 4.34
C VAL A 386 -19.99 32.29 3.68
N GLN A 387 -21.10 32.59 4.38
CA GLN A 387 -22.18 33.43 3.82
C GLN A 387 -21.78 34.88 3.55
N THR A 388 -20.99 35.55 4.39
CA THR A 388 -20.66 36.99 4.21
C THR A 388 -19.69 37.24 3.05
N ASN A 389 -18.73 36.33 2.85
CA ASN A 389 -17.81 36.40 1.70
C ASN A 389 -18.48 36.00 0.39
N THR A 390 -19.50 35.15 0.45
CA THR A 390 -20.31 34.77 -0.73
C THR A 390 -21.36 35.85 -1.05
N ALA A 391 -21.95 36.52 -0.06
CA ALA A 391 -22.93 37.59 -0.25
C ALA A 391 -22.37 38.85 -0.94
N LYS A 392 -21.10 39.20 -0.67
CA LYS A 392 -20.41 40.31 -1.37
C LYS A 392 -20.13 40.00 -2.85
N TYR A 393 -19.96 38.72 -3.20
CA TYR A 393 -19.80 38.29 -4.60
C TYR A 393 -21.14 38.17 -5.32
N ILE A 394 -22.22 37.77 -4.62
CA ILE A 394 -23.56 37.56 -5.20
C ILE A 394 -24.29 38.88 -5.48
N MET A 395 -24.14 39.91 -4.63
CA MET A 395 -24.81 41.22 -4.84
C MET A 395 -24.37 41.99 -6.11
N ALA A 396 -23.27 41.59 -6.76
CA ALA A 396 -22.81 42.19 -8.01
C ALA A 396 -23.49 41.59 -9.26
N THR A 397 -24.29 40.53 -9.13
CA THR A 397 -24.77 39.75 -10.29
C THR A 397 -26.28 39.49 -10.36
N ASP A 398 -27.08 39.86 -9.36
CA ASP A 398 -28.53 39.63 -9.38
C ASP A 398 -29.34 40.93 -9.54
N SER A 399 -29.36 41.47 -10.76
CA SER A 399 -30.55 42.15 -11.29
C SER A 399 -31.11 41.28 -12.41
N ASN A 400 -32.28 40.68 -12.14
CA ASN A 400 -32.98 39.63 -12.90
C ASN A 400 -32.45 38.23 -12.54
N THR A 401 -33.17 37.39 -11.80
CA THR A 401 -34.55 36.95 -12.07
C THR A 401 -35.05 36.15 -10.85
N GLN A 402 -36.30 36.37 -10.43
CA GLN A 402 -36.95 35.66 -9.31
C GLN A 402 -37.47 34.25 -9.68
N ASN A 403 -37.43 33.37 -8.66
CA ASN A 403 -38.25 32.16 -8.39
C ASN A 403 -37.87 30.79 -8.99
N SER A 404 -37.23 29.93 -8.18
CA SER A 404 -37.84 28.72 -7.54
C SER A 404 -36.78 27.92 -6.73
N PRO A 405 -37.15 27.17 -5.67
CA PRO A 405 -36.18 26.61 -4.70
C PRO A 405 -35.83 25.13 -4.97
N SER A 406 -34.54 24.76 -5.01
CA SER A 406 -34.10 23.38 -4.70
C SER A 406 -32.58 23.19 -4.54
N SER A 407 -32.24 22.32 -3.57
CA SER A 407 -31.07 21.42 -3.45
C SER A 407 -29.70 21.98 -3.05
N GLY A 408 -29.21 21.54 -1.88
CA GLY A 408 -27.82 21.66 -1.46
C GLY A 408 -26.89 20.83 -2.34
N THR A 409 -25.77 21.43 -2.75
CA THR A 409 -24.78 20.84 -3.65
C THR A 409 -23.99 19.72 -2.99
N ALA A 410 -24.16 18.50 -3.51
CA ALA A 410 -23.35 17.33 -3.19
C ALA A 410 -21.90 17.54 -3.69
N GLU A 411 -20.90 17.10 -2.91
CA GLU A 411 -19.49 17.15 -3.30
C GLU A 411 -19.27 16.26 -4.54
N GLN A 412 -18.77 16.85 -5.63
CA GLN A 412 -18.71 16.16 -6.92
C GLN A 412 -17.63 15.07 -6.95
N PRO A 413 -17.93 13.88 -7.51
CA PRO A 413 -16.95 12.81 -7.65
C PRO A 413 -15.81 13.20 -8.61
N TYR A 414 -14.57 12.79 -8.28
CA TYR A 414 -13.38 13.02 -9.11
C TYR A 414 -13.54 12.47 -10.53
N SER A 415 -14.19 11.33 -10.68
CA SER A 415 -14.56 10.78 -11.98
C SER A 415 -15.93 10.12 -11.88
N ILE A 416 -16.74 10.26 -12.91
CA ILE A 416 -18.05 9.61 -12.99
C ILE A 416 -17.95 8.09 -13.14
N PHE A 417 -16.78 7.57 -13.55
CA PHE A 417 -16.61 6.15 -13.83
C PHE A 417 -16.69 5.31 -12.54
N ASP A 418 -17.57 4.31 -12.53
CA ASP A 418 -17.68 3.40 -11.39
C ASP A 418 -16.48 2.44 -11.31
N LYS A 419 -16.38 1.64 -10.24
CA LYS A 419 -15.24 0.72 -10.03
C LYS A 419 -15.08 -0.30 -11.18
N ARG A 420 -16.18 -0.76 -11.79
CA ARG A 420 -16.14 -1.76 -12.87
C ARG A 420 -15.70 -1.11 -14.19
N GLN A 421 -16.20 0.08 -14.46
CA GLN A 421 -15.81 0.92 -15.60
C GLN A 421 -14.33 1.30 -15.52
N LYS A 422 -13.86 1.75 -14.35
CA LYS A 422 -12.43 2.01 -14.11
C LYS A 422 -11.58 0.75 -14.34
N ALA A 423 -12.00 -0.40 -13.82
CA ALA A 423 -11.30 -1.67 -14.03
C ALA A 423 -11.23 -2.06 -15.51
N LEU A 424 -12.31 -1.87 -16.28
CA LEU A 424 -12.32 -2.10 -17.73
C LEU A 424 -11.39 -1.14 -18.48
N ILE A 425 -11.40 0.16 -18.14
CA ILE A 425 -10.48 1.14 -18.75
C ILE A 425 -9.03 0.76 -18.47
N VAL A 426 -8.71 0.42 -17.21
CA VAL A 426 -7.37 -0.03 -16.80
C VAL A 426 -6.96 -1.29 -17.56
N LEU A 427 -7.86 -2.27 -17.71
CA LEU A 427 -7.60 -3.47 -18.49
C LEU A 427 -7.26 -3.13 -19.96
N ILE A 428 -8.06 -2.26 -20.60
CA ILE A 428 -7.82 -1.83 -21.98
C ILE A 428 -6.44 -1.20 -22.12
N VAL A 429 -6.10 -0.20 -21.30
CA VAL A 429 -4.79 0.47 -21.42
C VAL A 429 -3.62 -0.43 -21.04
N SER A 430 -3.83 -1.40 -20.14
CA SER A 430 -2.83 -2.42 -19.80
C SER A 430 -2.55 -3.34 -21.00
N VAL A 431 -3.59 -3.81 -21.68
CA VAL A 431 -3.45 -4.59 -22.92
C VAL A 431 -2.80 -3.74 -24.02
N ALA A 432 -3.18 -2.47 -24.16
CA ALA A 432 -2.56 -1.55 -25.12
C ALA A 432 -1.04 -1.39 -24.90
N ALA A 433 -0.61 -1.37 -23.63
CA ALA A 433 0.79 -1.24 -23.26
C ALA A 433 1.63 -2.48 -23.66
N THR A 434 1.01 -3.66 -23.75
CA THR A 434 1.70 -4.89 -24.16
C THR A 434 2.22 -4.85 -25.60
N PHE A 435 1.57 -4.10 -26.50
CA PHE A 435 1.92 -4.05 -27.92
C PHE A 435 3.33 -3.55 -28.18
N SER A 436 3.77 -2.53 -27.43
CA SER A 436 5.14 -2.00 -27.52
C SER A 436 6.18 -3.08 -27.21
N GLY A 437 5.95 -3.86 -26.15
CA GLY A 437 6.80 -4.97 -25.76
C GLY A 437 6.72 -6.16 -26.71
N PHE A 438 5.52 -6.54 -27.16
CA PHE A 438 5.34 -7.67 -28.06
C PHE A 438 6.01 -7.43 -29.40
N ALA A 439 5.73 -6.30 -30.05
CA ALA A 439 6.31 -5.96 -31.36
C ALA A 439 7.85 -5.84 -31.33
N SER A 440 8.42 -5.51 -30.17
CA SER A 440 9.87 -5.51 -29.98
C SER A 440 10.43 -6.92 -29.79
N ASN A 441 9.86 -7.70 -28.85
CA ASN A 441 10.47 -8.94 -28.38
C ASN A 441 10.13 -10.18 -29.22
N ILE A 442 8.97 -10.21 -29.87
CA ILE A 442 8.54 -11.33 -30.74
C ILE A 442 9.46 -11.53 -31.95
N TYR A 443 10.24 -10.50 -32.29
CA TYR A 443 11.11 -10.46 -33.45
C TYR A 443 12.45 -11.17 -33.23
N PHE A 444 12.95 -11.24 -31.98
CA PHE A 444 14.31 -11.72 -31.69
C PHE A 444 14.62 -13.13 -32.19
N PRO A 445 13.75 -14.14 -32.02
CA PRO A 445 14.06 -15.51 -32.46
C PRO A 445 14.13 -15.65 -33.99
N ALA A 446 13.46 -14.77 -34.73
CA ALA A 446 13.38 -14.81 -36.18
C ALA A 446 14.51 -14.03 -36.87
N LEU A 447 15.35 -13.30 -36.12
CA LEU A 447 16.43 -12.48 -36.69
C LEU A 447 17.31 -13.24 -37.69
N PRO A 448 17.79 -14.47 -37.39
CA PRO A 448 18.66 -15.18 -38.31
C PRO A 448 17.92 -15.67 -39.55
N THR A 449 16.69 -16.18 -39.39
CA THR A 449 15.83 -16.64 -40.48
C THR A 449 15.50 -15.52 -41.46
N ILE A 450 15.26 -14.31 -40.94
CA ILE A 450 15.01 -13.13 -41.77
C ILE A 450 16.26 -12.75 -42.57
N ALA A 451 17.44 -12.82 -41.94
CA ALA A 451 18.71 -12.56 -42.62
C ALA A 451 18.91 -13.52 -43.79
N HIS A 452 18.63 -14.80 -43.56
CA HIS A 452 18.72 -15.85 -44.59
C HIS A 452 17.65 -15.68 -45.70
N ASP A 453 16.38 -15.45 -45.37
CA ASP A 453 15.28 -15.32 -46.34
C ASP A 453 15.40 -14.08 -47.25
N LEU A 454 15.95 -12.98 -46.72
CA LEU A 454 16.17 -11.75 -47.48
C LEU A 454 17.56 -11.67 -48.13
N ASP A 455 18.40 -12.71 -47.98
CA ASP A 455 19.79 -12.76 -48.45
C ASP A 455 20.60 -11.52 -48.00
N THR A 456 20.59 -11.26 -46.69
CA THR A 456 21.28 -10.12 -46.08
C THR A 456 22.05 -10.52 -44.84
N SER A 457 23.00 -9.69 -44.43
CA SER A 457 23.82 -9.98 -43.25
C SER A 457 23.04 -9.76 -41.94
N ILE A 458 23.44 -10.46 -40.88
CA ILE A 458 22.85 -10.32 -39.54
C ILE A 458 23.05 -8.90 -39.00
N GLU A 459 24.16 -8.25 -39.36
CA GLU A 459 24.41 -6.85 -39.02
C GLU A 459 23.35 -5.92 -39.61
N LEU A 460 23.00 -6.10 -40.89
CA LEU A 460 21.93 -5.33 -41.54
C LEU A 460 20.58 -5.57 -40.87
N ILE A 461 20.22 -6.83 -40.58
CA ILE A 461 18.97 -7.14 -39.89
C ILE A 461 18.96 -6.54 -38.47
N ASN A 462 20.07 -6.53 -37.75
CA ASN A 462 20.14 -5.86 -36.44
C ASN A 462 19.90 -4.34 -36.53
N LEU A 463 20.20 -3.69 -37.66
CA LEU A 463 19.81 -2.29 -37.87
C LEU A 463 18.28 -2.09 -37.89
N THR A 464 17.50 -3.13 -38.20
CA THR A 464 16.02 -3.09 -38.06
C THR A 464 15.58 -3.05 -36.60
N VAL A 465 16.35 -3.68 -35.69
CA VAL A 465 16.15 -3.56 -34.23
C VAL A 465 16.61 -2.19 -33.75
N THR A 466 17.78 -1.73 -34.19
CA THR A 466 18.31 -0.39 -33.88
C THR A 466 17.36 0.71 -34.28
N SER A 467 16.89 0.73 -35.53
CA SER A 467 15.95 1.73 -36.04
C SER A 467 14.60 1.67 -35.30
N TYR A 468 14.09 0.47 -35.02
CA TYR A 468 12.90 0.31 -34.17
C TYR A 468 13.09 0.97 -32.80
N LEU A 469 14.23 0.75 -32.13
CA LEU A 469 14.53 1.34 -30.82
C LEU A 469 14.66 2.87 -30.87
N ILE A 470 15.26 3.44 -31.92
CA ILE A 470 15.34 4.90 -32.10
C ILE A 470 13.95 5.51 -32.10
N PHE A 471 13.05 4.99 -32.94
CA PHE A 471 11.67 5.47 -33.01
C PHE A 471 10.89 5.16 -31.72
N GLN A 472 11.24 4.09 -30.99
CA GLN A 472 10.63 3.76 -29.71
C GLN A 472 10.97 4.80 -28.63
N GLY A 473 12.19 5.35 -28.68
CA GLY A 473 12.62 6.44 -27.81
C GLY A 473 11.95 7.77 -28.15
N ILE A 474 11.85 8.07 -29.45
CA ILE A 474 11.38 9.37 -29.97
C ILE A 474 9.85 9.51 -29.91
N ALA A 475 9.10 8.49 -30.31
CA ALA A 475 7.67 8.59 -30.53
C ALA A 475 6.84 9.05 -29.30
N PRO A 476 7.13 8.61 -28.06
CA PRO A 476 6.40 9.10 -26.88
C PRO A 476 6.50 10.61 -26.65
N SER A 477 7.60 11.25 -27.08
CA SER A 477 7.78 12.70 -27.01
C SER A 477 6.85 13.47 -27.95
N PHE A 478 6.31 12.82 -28.98
CA PHE A 478 5.32 13.39 -29.90
C PHE A 478 3.91 13.04 -29.48
N TRP A 479 3.60 11.75 -29.35
CA TRP A 479 2.24 11.28 -29.06
C TRP A 479 1.79 11.58 -27.63
N GLY A 480 2.71 11.66 -26.66
CA GLY A 480 2.40 12.03 -25.28
C GLY A 480 1.76 13.42 -25.19
N PRO A 481 2.47 14.50 -25.59
CA PRO A 481 1.92 15.84 -25.63
C PRO A 481 0.68 15.99 -26.53
N ILE A 482 0.62 15.28 -27.66
CA ILE A 482 -0.58 15.24 -28.51
C ILE A 482 -1.77 14.67 -27.73
N SER A 483 -1.58 13.61 -26.96
CA SER A 483 -2.64 13.01 -26.13
C SER A 483 -3.09 13.90 -24.97
N ASP A 484 -2.21 14.76 -24.45
CA ASP A 484 -2.53 15.74 -23.41
C ASP A 484 -3.40 16.90 -23.91
N VAL A 485 -3.46 17.11 -25.23
CA VAL A 485 -4.19 18.25 -25.85
C VAL A 485 -5.39 17.79 -26.67
N LYS A 486 -5.21 16.79 -27.55
CA LYS A 486 -6.25 16.31 -28.48
C LYS A 486 -7.16 15.23 -27.88
N GLY A 487 -6.83 14.70 -26.70
CA GLY A 487 -7.56 13.61 -26.04
C GLY A 487 -6.80 12.30 -26.06
N ARG A 488 -7.03 11.47 -25.03
CA ARG A 488 -6.35 10.18 -24.85
C ARG A 488 -6.77 9.17 -25.89
N ARG A 489 -8.07 9.15 -26.20
CA ARG A 489 -8.65 8.15 -27.09
C ARG A 489 -8.25 8.38 -28.54
N VAL A 490 -8.31 9.62 -29.01
CA VAL A 490 -7.91 9.98 -30.38
C VAL A 490 -6.45 9.57 -30.61
N ALA A 491 -5.58 9.88 -29.65
CA ALA A 491 -4.18 9.49 -29.72
C ALA A 491 -4.02 7.97 -29.84
N TYR A 492 -4.71 7.18 -29.01
CA TYR A 492 -4.68 5.72 -29.11
C TYR A 492 -5.14 5.19 -30.47
N CYS A 493 -6.29 5.66 -30.98
CA CYS A 493 -6.80 5.22 -32.27
C CYS A 493 -5.79 5.50 -33.39
N CYS A 494 -5.22 6.72 -33.43
CA CYS A 494 -4.22 7.08 -34.42
C CYS A 494 -2.95 6.22 -34.31
N THR A 495 -2.43 6.01 -33.09
CA THR A 495 -1.21 5.20 -32.89
C THR A 495 -1.44 3.75 -33.33
N PHE A 496 -2.60 3.17 -33.03
CA PHE A 496 -2.93 1.80 -33.43
C PHE A 496 -3.20 1.65 -34.93
N ILE A 497 -3.76 2.67 -35.60
CA ILE A 497 -3.90 2.67 -37.07
C ILE A 497 -2.52 2.62 -37.73
N VAL A 498 -1.59 3.46 -37.26
CA VAL A 498 -0.20 3.47 -37.75
C VAL A 498 0.46 2.12 -37.50
N PHE A 499 0.30 1.55 -36.30
CA PHE A 499 0.84 0.24 -35.95
C PHE A 499 0.27 -0.89 -36.83
N LEU A 500 -1.05 -0.92 -37.03
CA LEU A 500 -1.74 -1.93 -37.84
C LEU A 500 -1.28 -1.88 -39.29
N GLY A 501 -1.28 -0.68 -39.90
CA GLY A 501 -0.80 -0.49 -41.28
C GLY A 501 0.65 -0.92 -41.45
N ALA A 502 1.51 -0.59 -40.49
CA ALA A 502 2.90 -1.04 -40.50
C ALA A 502 3.03 -2.57 -40.37
N CYS A 503 2.23 -3.23 -39.53
CA CYS A 503 2.24 -4.69 -39.40
C CYS A 503 1.81 -5.40 -40.69
N ILE A 504 0.76 -4.90 -41.35
CA ILE A 504 0.30 -5.45 -42.64
C ILE A 504 1.42 -5.30 -43.68
N GLY A 505 2.03 -4.12 -43.78
CA GLY A 505 3.14 -3.90 -44.70
C GLY A 505 4.37 -4.77 -44.39
N LEU A 506 4.68 -4.99 -43.11
CA LEU A 506 5.80 -5.85 -42.69
C LEU A 506 5.56 -7.32 -43.04
N ALA A 507 4.32 -7.78 -42.95
CA ALA A 507 3.96 -9.14 -43.34
C ALA A 507 4.18 -9.39 -44.84
N GLU A 508 4.01 -8.34 -45.66
CA GLU A 508 4.21 -8.36 -47.11
C GLU A 508 5.61 -7.87 -47.54
N ALA A 509 6.55 -7.69 -46.61
CA ALA A 509 7.87 -7.18 -46.92
C ALA A 509 8.69 -8.21 -47.74
N LYS A 510 9.22 -7.76 -48.88
CA LYS A 510 10.00 -8.56 -49.83
C LYS A 510 11.48 -8.18 -49.90
N ASN A 511 11.87 -7.07 -49.27
CA ASN A 511 13.25 -6.59 -49.26
C ASN A 511 13.57 -5.91 -47.93
N TYR A 512 14.87 -5.81 -47.67
CA TYR A 512 15.43 -5.22 -46.47
C TYR A 512 15.00 -3.76 -46.23
N ALA A 513 15.02 -2.92 -47.27
CA ALA A 513 14.68 -1.50 -47.13
C ALA A 513 13.24 -1.29 -46.66
N THR A 514 12.31 -2.07 -47.21
CA THR A 514 10.88 -2.05 -46.82
C THR A 514 10.73 -2.50 -45.37
N LEU A 515 11.41 -3.60 -44.99
CA LEU A 515 11.42 -4.09 -43.61
C LEU A 515 11.94 -3.01 -42.63
N LEU A 516 13.06 -2.37 -42.95
CA LEU A 516 13.66 -1.30 -42.15
C LEU A 516 12.70 -0.13 -41.92
N VAL A 517 12.16 0.44 -43.01
CA VAL A 517 11.28 1.62 -42.93
C VAL A 517 9.99 1.30 -42.18
N LEU A 518 9.38 0.15 -42.45
CA LEU A 518 8.13 -0.22 -41.79
C LEU A 518 8.34 -0.59 -40.32
N ARG A 519 9.53 -1.05 -39.92
CA ARG A 519 9.86 -1.23 -38.48
C ARG A 519 9.89 0.11 -37.74
N CYS A 520 10.39 1.18 -38.36
CA CYS A 520 10.31 2.54 -37.80
C CYS A 520 8.85 2.98 -37.60
N LEU A 521 8.02 2.74 -38.61
CA LEU A 521 6.59 3.10 -38.57
C LEU A 521 5.83 2.28 -37.52
N GLN A 522 6.10 0.98 -37.44
CA GLN A 522 5.55 0.08 -36.42
C GLN A 522 5.90 0.57 -35.01
N SER A 523 7.16 0.91 -34.76
CA SER A 523 7.60 1.45 -33.46
C SER A 523 6.89 2.75 -33.09
N THR A 524 6.72 3.65 -34.06
CA THR A 524 6.03 4.94 -33.88
C THR A 524 4.59 4.75 -33.41
N GLY A 525 3.91 3.71 -33.93
CA GLY A 525 2.53 3.38 -33.55
C GLY A 525 2.40 2.63 -32.22
N SER A 526 3.40 1.90 -31.73
CA SER A 526 3.29 1.12 -30.49
C SER A 526 3.92 1.79 -29.27
N ALA A 527 5.02 2.54 -29.43
CA ALA A 527 5.85 2.98 -28.31
C ALA A 527 5.12 3.87 -27.30
N SER A 528 4.19 4.68 -27.81
CA SER A 528 3.51 5.72 -27.03
C SER A 528 2.34 5.20 -26.20
N THR A 529 1.92 3.94 -26.40
CA THR A 529 0.78 3.35 -25.67
C THR A 529 1.03 3.32 -24.16
N ILE A 530 2.30 3.19 -23.75
CA ILE A 530 2.74 3.21 -22.35
C ILE A 530 2.53 4.60 -21.74
N ALA A 531 3.02 5.64 -22.41
CA ALA A 531 2.91 7.02 -21.96
C ALA A 531 1.44 7.46 -21.88
N ILE A 532 0.66 7.21 -22.94
CA ILE A 532 -0.77 7.56 -22.97
C ILE A 532 -1.54 6.80 -21.89
N GLY A 533 -1.22 5.52 -21.66
CA GLY A 533 -1.92 4.68 -20.67
C GLY A 533 -1.70 5.15 -19.24
N SER A 534 -0.47 5.58 -18.92
CA SER A 534 -0.20 6.20 -17.63
C SER A 534 -1.01 7.49 -17.41
N GLY A 535 -1.22 8.28 -18.48
CA GLY A 535 -2.05 9.48 -18.49
C GLY A 535 -3.53 9.16 -18.23
N VAL A 536 -4.07 8.15 -18.92
CA VAL A 536 -5.46 7.68 -18.73
C VAL A 536 -5.73 7.29 -17.28
N ILE A 537 -4.83 6.49 -16.67
CA ILE A 537 -4.98 6.10 -15.26
C ILE A 537 -4.94 7.35 -14.38
N GLY A 538 -4.04 8.28 -14.67
CA GLY A 538 -3.96 9.56 -13.97
C GLY A 538 -5.25 10.39 -14.04
N ASP A 539 -5.94 10.35 -15.19
CA ASP A 539 -7.15 11.14 -15.45
C ASP A 539 -8.39 10.61 -14.73
N ILE A 540 -8.49 9.28 -14.51
CA ILE A 540 -9.68 8.64 -13.93
C ILE A 540 -9.54 8.29 -12.43
N THR A 541 -8.34 8.42 -11.86
CA THR A 541 -8.04 7.98 -10.49
C THR A 541 -7.62 9.10 -9.56
N THR A 542 -8.08 9.03 -8.30
CA THR A 542 -7.56 9.86 -7.22
C THR A 542 -6.18 9.38 -6.77
N ARG A 543 -5.45 10.22 -6.03
CA ARG A 543 -4.09 9.88 -5.54
C ARG A 543 -4.06 8.60 -4.69
N SER A 544 -5.13 8.31 -3.94
CA SER A 544 -5.20 7.14 -3.04
C SER A 544 -5.39 5.81 -3.76
N GLU A 545 -6.14 5.77 -4.86
CA GLU A 545 -6.40 4.52 -5.62
C GLU A 545 -5.42 4.31 -6.80
N ARG A 546 -4.70 5.36 -7.22
CA ARG A 546 -3.79 5.36 -8.37
C ARG A 546 -2.70 4.28 -8.28
N GLY A 547 -2.11 4.08 -7.10
CA GLY A 547 -1.00 3.13 -6.91
C GLY A 547 -1.37 1.69 -7.26
N GLY A 548 -2.53 1.22 -6.79
CA GLY A 548 -3.00 -0.14 -7.07
C GLY A 548 -3.29 -0.39 -8.55
N LEU A 549 -3.93 0.59 -9.22
CA LEU A 549 -4.25 0.49 -10.64
C LEU A 549 -3.03 0.62 -11.55
N MET A 550 -2.05 1.45 -11.17
CA MET A 550 -0.75 1.48 -11.83
C MET A 550 -0.01 0.15 -11.68
N GLY A 551 -0.14 -0.55 -10.55
CA GLY A 551 0.42 -1.89 -10.37
C GLY A 551 -0.10 -2.89 -11.42
N ILE A 552 -1.41 -2.89 -11.69
CA ILE A 552 -2.02 -3.74 -12.73
C ILE A 552 -1.51 -3.38 -14.12
N PHE A 553 -1.42 -2.08 -14.41
CA PHE A 553 -0.88 -1.57 -15.67
C PHE A 553 0.57 -1.99 -15.90
N GLN A 554 1.40 -1.92 -14.86
CA GLN A 554 2.80 -2.35 -14.91
C GLN A 554 2.94 -3.87 -15.08
N ALA A 555 2.01 -4.68 -14.57
CA ALA A 555 2.02 -6.12 -14.80
C ALA A 555 1.87 -6.46 -16.30
N GLY A 556 1.02 -5.71 -17.02
CA GLY A 556 0.86 -5.85 -18.47
C GLY A 556 2.15 -5.56 -19.25
N LEU A 557 2.98 -4.63 -18.77
CA LEU A 557 4.24 -4.24 -19.43
C LEU A 557 5.33 -5.33 -19.39
N LEU A 558 5.28 -6.22 -18.40
CA LEU A 558 6.33 -7.24 -18.19
C LEU A 558 6.05 -8.54 -18.95
N MET A 559 4.78 -8.85 -19.19
CA MET A 559 4.36 -10.07 -19.90
C MET A 559 5.05 -10.26 -21.27
N PRO A 560 5.22 -9.23 -22.12
CA PRO A 560 5.82 -9.41 -23.45
C PRO A 560 7.28 -9.83 -23.45
N VAL A 561 8.04 -9.56 -22.39
CA VAL A 561 9.47 -9.94 -22.31
C VAL A 561 9.61 -11.46 -22.21
N ALA A 562 8.72 -12.11 -21.48
CA ALA A 562 8.70 -13.56 -21.34
C ALA A 562 7.99 -14.26 -22.51
N VAL A 563 6.82 -13.74 -22.91
CA VAL A 563 5.91 -14.44 -23.83
C VAL A 563 6.21 -14.10 -25.28
N GLY A 564 6.71 -12.90 -25.57
CA GLY A 564 6.94 -12.42 -26.94
C GLY A 564 7.87 -13.35 -27.74
N PRO A 565 9.11 -13.60 -27.28
CA PRO A 565 10.03 -14.48 -28.02
C PRO A 565 9.51 -15.91 -28.15
N VAL A 566 8.74 -16.43 -27.19
CA VAL A 566 8.15 -17.77 -27.31
C VAL A 566 7.15 -17.83 -28.46
N ILE A 567 6.21 -16.88 -28.53
CA ILE A 567 5.26 -16.78 -29.64
C ILE A 567 6.02 -16.56 -30.96
N GLY A 568 7.05 -15.71 -30.96
CA GLY A 568 7.86 -15.41 -32.13
C GLY A 568 8.57 -16.62 -32.70
N GLY A 569 9.26 -17.39 -31.84
CA GLY A 569 9.97 -18.60 -32.25
C GLY A 569 9.03 -19.73 -32.68
N LEU A 570 7.83 -19.83 -32.09
CA LEU A 570 6.80 -20.79 -32.54
C LEU A 570 6.24 -20.41 -33.91
N LEU A 571 5.87 -19.14 -34.11
CA LEU A 571 5.31 -18.65 -35.37
C LEU A 571 6.33 -18.71 -36.50
N ALA A 572 7.54 -18.22 -36.27
CA ALA A 572 8.59 -18.23 -37.27
C ALA A 572 9.01 -19.67 -37.63
N GLY A 573 9.17 -20.54 -36.62
CA GLY A 573 9.61 -21.92 -36.84
C GLY A 573 8.56 -22.83 -37.49
N SER A 574 7.28 -22.49 -37.44
CA SER A 574 6.19 -23.31 -38.01
C SER A 574 5.54 -22.73 -39.27
N LEU A 575 5.27 -21.42 -39.28
CA LEU A 575 4.54 -20.72 -40.35
C LEU A 575 5.41 -19.69 -41.09
N GLY A 576 6.70 -19.61 -40.77
CA GLY A 576 7.64 -18.63 -41.31
C GLY A 576 7.56 -17.27 -40.62
N TRP A 577 8.64 -16.49 -40.70
CA TRP A 577 8.78 -15.23 -39.95
C TRP A 577 7.71 -14.17 -40.27
N ARG A 578 7.15 -14.18 -41.49
CA ARG A 578 6.07 -13.25 -41.90
C ARG A 578 4.80 -13.41 -41.06
N SER A 579 4.56 -14.62 -40.54
CA SER A 579 3.41 -14.92 -39.68
C SER A 579 3.42 -14.14 -38.36
N ILE A 580 4.59 -13.74 -37.87
CA ILE A 580 4.73 -12.84 -36.70
C ILE A 580 3.98 -11.53 -36.94
N PHE A 581 4.15 -10.95 -38.13
CA PHE A 581 3.56 -9.66 -38.47
C PHE A 581 2.06 -9.78 -38.75
N TRP A 582 1.61 -10.88 -39.36
CA TRP A 582 0.18 -11.20 -39.47
C TRP A 582 -0.48 -11.39 -38.10
N PHE A 583 0.18 -12.09 -37.17
CA PHE A 583 -0.30 -12.24 -35.80
C PHE A 583 -0.46 -10.87 -35.11
N LEU A 584 0.55 -9.99 -35.21
CA LEU A 584 0.47 -8.64 -34.66
C LEU A 584 -0.61 -7.78 -35.35
N ALA A 585 -0.82 -7.95 -36.66
CA ALA A 585 -1.88 -7.26 -37.40
C ALA A 585 -3.27 -7.71 -36.94
N ILE A 586 -3.52 -9.02 -36.80
CA ILE A 586 -4.79 -9.55 -36.30
C ILE A 586 -5.02 -9.09 -34.86
N TYR A 587 -3.99 -9.22 -34.00
CA TYR A 587 -4.06 -8.83 -32.60
C TYR A 587 -4.36 -7.33 -32.46
N SER A 588 -3.66 -6.46 -33.20
CA SER A 588 -3.88 -5.02 -33.16
C SER A 588 -5.19 -4.59 -33.82
N GLY A 589 -5.61 -5.25 -34.91
CA GLY A 589 -6.90 -4.98 -35.56
C GLY A 589 -8.07 -5.29 -34.65
N ALA A 590 -8.09 -6.49 -34.04
CA ALA A 590 -9.11 -6.87 -33.07
C ALA A 590 -9.11 -5.94 -31.84
N PHE A 591 -7.92 -5.59 -31.34
CA PHE A 591 -7.80 -4.67 -30.22
C PHE A 591 -8.20 -3.24 -30.57
N LEU A 592 -7.91 -2.75 -31.77
CA LEU A 592 -8.32 -1.42 -32.24
C LEU A 592 -9.84 -1.31 -32.30
N VAL A 593 -10.53 -2.35 -32.78
CA VAL A 593 -12.00 -2.41 -32.74
C VAL A 593 -12.50 -2.36 -31.29
N PHE A 594 -11.94 -3.19 -30.41
CA PHE A 594 -12.32 -3.20 -28.98
C PHE A 594 -12.06 -1.85 -28.29
N LEU A 595 -10.91 -1.24 -28.54
CA LEU A 595 -10.53 0.07 -28.02
C LEU A 595 -11.46 1.16 -28.55
N ALA A 596 -11.74 1.17 -29.86
CA ALA A 596 -12.64 2.14 -30.47
C ALA A 596 -14.07 2.05 -29.91
N LEU A 597 -14.55 0.85 -29.59
CA LEU A 597 -15.89 0.61 -29.08
C LEU A 597 -16.03 0.84 -27.56
N LEU A 598 -14.97 0.61 -26.77
CA LEU A 598 -15.09 0.56 -25.31
C LEU A 598 -14.28 1.61 -24.56
N LEU A 599 -13.18 2.14 -25.11
CA LEU A 599 -12.40 3.16 -24.40
C LEU A 599 -13.12 4.52 -24.50
N PRO A 600 -13.66 5.09 -23.41
CA PRO A 600 -14.19 6.45 -23.45
C PRO A 600 -13.05 7.46 -23.56
N GLU A 601 -13.38 8.70 -23.94
CA GLU A 601 -12.45 9.80 -23.69
C GLU A 601 -12.27 9.96 -22.17
N THR A 602 -11.03 10.15 -21.72
CA THR A 602 -10.69 10.28 -20.29
C THR A 602 -10.04 11.62 -19.96
N LEU A 603 -9.56 12.38 -20.96
CA LEU A 603 -8.83 13.61 -20.73
C LEU A 603 -9.69 14.66 -20.02
N ARG A 604 -9.34 14.99 -18.78
CA ARG A 604 -10.13 15.92 -17.95
C ARG A 604 -10.26 17.33 -18.52
N ALA A 605 -9.29 17.77 -19.33
CA ALA A 605 -9.35 19.06 -20.01
C ALA A 605 -10.44 19.14 -21.11
N ILE A 606 -10.92 17.99 -21.61
CA ILE A 606 -11.98 17.92 -22.63
C ILE A 606 -13.34 17.60 -21.98
N ILE A 607 -13.36 16.69 -21.01
CA ILE A 607 -14.61 16.11 -20.48
C ILE A 607 -14.87 16.39 -18.99
N GLY A 608 -14.01 17.17 -18.32
CA GLY A 608 -14.08 17.41 -16.88
C GLY A 608 -13.86 16.13 -16.07
N ASN A 609 -14.79 15.80 -15.17
CA ASN A 609 -14.82 14.50 -14.47
C ASN A 609 -15.45 13.35 -15.31
N GLY A 610 -15.78 13.63 -16.57
CA GLY A 610 -16.53 12.75 -17.48
C GLY A 610 -18.00 13.09 -17.64
N SER A 611 -18.49 14.12 -16.93
CA SER A 611 -19.86 14.63 -17.07
C SER A 611 -20.11 15.37 -18.39
N GLN A 612 -19.08 16.03 -18.94
CA GLN A 612 -19.22 16.83 -20.15
C GLN A 612 -19.13 15.95 -21.40
N THR A 613 -20.02 16.18 -22.36
CA THR A 613 -19.95 15.50 -23.66
C THR A 613 -19.11 16.30 -24.63
N PRO A 614 -18.06 15.70 -25.23
CA PRO A 614 -17.24 16.39 -26.21
C PRO A 614 -18.03 16.63 -27.50
N SER A 615 -17.69 17.72 -28.19
CA SER A 615 -18.33 18.11 -29.46
C SER A 615 -18.02 17.17 -30.62
N SER A 616 -16.87 16.47 -30.60
CA SER A 616 -16.50 15.51 -31.63
C SER A 616 -17.28 14.19 -31.48
N PRO A 617 -17.93 13.68 -32.55
CA PRO A 617 -18.68 12.41 -32.51
C PRO A 617 -17.79 11.23 -32.15
N MET A 618 -16.53 11.25 -32.58
CA MET A 618 -15.56 10.22 -32.25
C MET A 618 -15.30 10.15 -30.75
N ASN A 619 -15.30 11.27 -30.01
CA ASN A 619 -15.07 11.28 -28.57
C ASN A 619 -16.37 11.06 -27.76
N LYS A 620 -17.53 11.29 -28.39
CA LYS A 620 -18.86 11.20 -27.75
C LYS A 620 -19.29 9.76 -27.47
N PHE A 621 -19.14 8.85 -28.43
CA PHE A 621 -19.41 7.42 -28.22
C PHE A 621 -18.08 6.68 -28.03
N PRO A 622 -17.81 5.90 -26.95
CA PRO A 622 -18.80 5.32 -26.02
C PRO A 622 -19.01 6.10 -24.72
N LEU A 623 -18.43 7.29 -24.54
CA LEU A 623 -18.59 8.07 -23.30
C LEU A 623 -20.06 8.25 -22.90
N THR A 624 -20.96 8.51 -23.86
CA THR A 624 -22.41 8.60 -23.61
C THR A 624 -23.00 7.30 -23.06
N VAL A 625 -22.48 6.14 -23.44
CA VAL A 625 -22.92 4.83 -22.89
C VAL A 625 -22.44 4.70 -21.44
N TYR A 626 -21.20 5.09 -21.15
CA TYR A 626 -20.68 5.12 -19.77
C TYR A 626 -21.48 6.07 -18.88
N GLN A 627 -21.81 7.26 -19.38
CA GLN A 627 -22.67 8.23 -18.70
C GLN A 627 -24.07 7.67 -18.42
N ARG A 628 -24.67 6.89 -19.32
CA ARG A 628 -26.00 6.28 -19.08
C ARG A 628 -25.96 5.10 -18.11
N THR A 629 -24.83 4.39 -18.03
CA THR A 629 -24.72 3.13 -17.29
C THR A 629 -24.03 3.26 -15.94
N THR A 630 -23.37 4.40 -15.66
CA THR A 630 -22.66 4.59 -14.40
C THR A 630 -23.64 4.76 -13.24
N LYS A 631 -23.23 4.23 -12.07
CA LYS A 631 -24.04 4.20 -10.84
C LYS A 631 -23.66 5.31 -9.86
N THR A 632 -22.57 6.02 -10.11
CA THR A 632 -22.16 7.19 -9.34
C THR A 632 -23.20 8.29 -9.55
N HIS A 633 -23.55 9.13 -8.58
CA HIS A 633 -24.43 10.29 -8.82
C HIS A 633 -23.56 11.50 -9.23
N TRP A 634 -23.93 12.24 -10.27
CA TRP A 634 -23.23 13.46 -10.69
C TRP A 634 -24.21 14.48 -11.26
N ASP A 635 -23.99 15.74 -10.92
CA ASP A 635 -24.74 16.86 -11.49
C ASP A 635 -24.04 17.41 -12.73
N GLN A 636 -24.81 17.80 -13.75
CA GLN A 636 -24.28 18.47 -14.94
C GLN A 636 -24.00 19.94 -14.63
N VAL A 637 -22.96 20.20 -13.85
CA VAL A 637 -22.50 21.58 -13.62
C VAL A 637 -21.56 21.97 -14.77
N PRO A 638 -21.80 23.11 -15.45
CA PRO A 638 -20.85 23.68 -16.38
C PRO A 638 -19.54 23.99 -15.64
N GLN A 639 -18.49 23.23 -15.93
CA GLN A 639 -17.17 23.47 -15.35
C GLN A 639 -16.46 24.52 -16.21
N GLU A 640 -15.84 25.52 -15.58
CA GLU A 640 -15.05 26.52 -16.32
C GLU A 640 -13.98 25.83 -17.19
N PRO A 641 -13.79 26.29 -18.44
CA PRO A 641 -12.82 25.67 -19.34
C PRO A 641 -11.42 25.81 -18.75
N THR A 642 -10.81 24.69 -18.36
CA THR A 642 -9.40 24.68 -17.96
C THR A 642 -8.55 25.23 -19.11
N PRO A 643 -7.57 26.10 -18.83
CA PRO A 643 -6.75 26.72 -19.87
C PRO A 643 -6.10 25.65 -20.75
N ARG A 644 -6.20 25.84 -22.07
CA ARG A 644 -5.67 24.90 -23.07
C ARG A 644 -4.16 24.79 -22.87
N LYS A 645 -3.68 23.58 -22.57
CA LYS A 645 -2.24 23.30 -22.49
C LYS A 645 -1.64 23.34 -23.90
N HIS A 646 -0.46 23.93 -24.02
CA HIS A 646 0.34 23.88 -25.25
C HIS A 646 1.09 22.56 -25.35
N ILE A 647 1.32 22.10 -26.58
CA ILE A 647 2.10 20.89 -26.87
C ILE A 647 3.59 21.21 -26.60
N ASP A 648 4.12 20.78 -25.46
CA ASP A 648 5.55 20.91 -25.14
C ASP A 648 6.31 19.62 -25.51
N ILE A 649 6.86 19.60 -26.72
CA ILE A 649 7.69 18.50 -27.24
C ILE A 649 9.11 18.55 -26.64
N THR A 650 9.54 19.72 -26.15
CA THR A 650 10.92 19.96 -25.70
C THR A 650 11.17 19.60 -24.23
N GLY A 651 10.11 19.44 -23.43
CA GLY A 651 10.17 19.09 -22.01
C GLY A 651 11.10 17.90 -21.69
N PRO A 652 10.99 16.75 -22.38
CA PRO A 652 11.87 15.62 -22.13
C PRO A 652 13.35 15.90 -22.42
N ILE A 653 13.66 16.63 -23.49
CA ILE A 653 15.04 16.99 -23.85
C ILE A 653 15.64 17.91 -22.77
N ARG A 654 14.84 18.83 -22.23
CA ARG A 654 15.25 19.74 -21.16
C ARG A 654 15.59 19.01 -19.86
N ILE A 655 14.80 17.99 -19.49
CA ILE A 655 15.08 17.16 -18.30
C ILE A 655 16.30 16.28 -18.55
N LEU A 656 16.44 15.70 -19.75
CA LEU A 656 17.57 14.86 -20.11
C LEU A 656 18.93 15.56 -19.94
N ILE A 657 19.01 16.84 -20.30
CA ILE A 657 20.25 17.65 -20.19
C ILE A 657 20.40 18.28 -18.80
N SER A 658 19.38 18.19 -17.94
CA SER A 658 19.43 18.78 -16.61
C SER A 658 20.47 18.09 -15.72
N LYS A 659 21.28 18.88 -15.00
CA LYS A 659 22.27 18.34 -14.04
C LYS A 659 21.66 17.41 -12.99
N HIS A 660 20.38 17.59 -12.65
CA HIS A 660 19.66 16.79 -11.64
C HIS A 660 19.33 15.37 -12.12
N ALA A 661 19.13 15.17 -13.43
CA ALA A 661 18.67 13.91 -13.99
C ALA A 661 19.72 13.23 -14.90
N ALA A 662 20.56 14.01 -15.58
CA ALA A 662 21.48 13.50 -16.59
C ALA A 662 22.39 12.36 -16.08
N PRO A 663 23.02 12.44 -14.89
CA PRO A 663 23.92 11.37 -14.43
C PRO A 663 23.18 10.05 -14.20
N ILE A 664 22.02 10.08 -13.53
CA ILE A 664 21.25 8.86 -13.25
C ILE A 664 20.60 8.28 -14.51
N ILE A 665 20.16 9.15 -15.44
CA ILE A 665 19.63 8.71 -16.74
C ILE A 665 20.73 8.06 -17.59
N LEU A 666 21.92 8.65 -17.64
CA LEU A 666 23.07 8.11 -18.37
C LEU A 666 23.49 6.75 -17.82
N PHE A 667 23.56 6.61 -16.49
CA PHE A 667 23.81 5.34 -15.83
C PHE A 667 22.80 4.26 -16.28
N LEU A 668 21.50 4.54 -16.21
CA LEU A 668 20.48 3.57 -16.62
C LEU A 668 20.57 3.26 -18.12
N ALA A 669 20.82 4.26 -18.96
CA ALA A 669 20.90 4.10 -20.41
C ALA A 669 22.04 3.13 -20.81
N ILE A 670 23.20 3.23 -20.17
CA ILE A 670 24.33 2.31 -20.37
C ILE A 670 23.95 0.88 -19.95
N TYR A 671 23.39 0.72 -18.75
CA TYR A 671 23.03 -0.60 -18.23
C TYR A 671 21.93 -1.28 -19.05
N TYR A 672 20.94 -0.51 -19.50
CA TYR A 672 19.89 -0.97 -20.39
C TYR A 672 20.44 -1.34 -21.77
N ALA A 673 21.38 -0.57 -22.32
CA ALA A 673 21.99 -0.87 -23.61
C ALA A 673 22.74 -2.22 -23.60
N VAL A 674 23.54 -2.49 -22.57
CA VAL A 674 24.26 -3.77 -22.46
C VAL A 674 23.29 -4.95 -22.29
N TRP A 675 22.20 -4.78 -21.55
CA TRP A 675 21.15 -5.79 -21.48
C TRP A 675 20.50 -6.05 -22.85
N GLN A 676 20.20 -4.98 -23.60
CA GLN A 676 19.63 -5.10 -24.94
C GLN A 676 20.61 -5.77 -25.93
N MET A 677 21.90 -5.47 -25.81
CA MET A 677 22.96 -6.13 -26.57
C MET A 677 23.02 -7.63 -26.28
N SER A 678 22.92 -8.05 -25.01
CA SER A 678 22.91 -9.48 -24.67
C SER A 678 21.68 -10.21 -25.21
N ILE A 679 20.50 -9.59 -25.13
CA ILE A 679 19.24 -10.15 -25.69
C ILE A 679 19.37 -10.33 -27.19
N THR A 680 19.88 -9.32 -27.90
CA THR A 680 19.98 -9.36 -29.36
C THR A 680 21.01 -10.39 -29.83
N ALA A 681 22.17 -10.44 -29.17
CA ALA A 681 23.20 -11.42 -29.50
C ALA A 681 22.78 -12.86 -29.13
N MET A 682 21.95 -13.06 -28.10
CA MET A 682 21.54 -14.38 -27.64
C MET A 682 20.91 -15.23 -28.75
N SER A 683 20.01 -14.66 -29.55
CA SER A 683 19.34 -15.39 -30.64
C SER A 683 20.35 -15.98 -31.62
N THR A 684 21.24 -15.15 -32.16
CA THR A 684 22.24 -15.60 -33.13
C THR A 684 23.29 -16.50 -32.49
N LEU A 685 23.71 -16.22 -31.26
CA LEU A 685 24.73 -17.03 -30.59
C LEU A 685 24.22 -18.43 -30.27
N PHE A 686 22.97 -18.58 -29.85
CA PHE A 686 22.40 -19.90 -29.55
C PHE A 686 22.12 -20.73 -30.80
N GLU A 687 21.70 -20.11 -31.89
CA GLU A 687 21.62 -20.79 -33.17
C GLU A 687 23.03 -21.20 -33.68
N THR A 688 23.97 -20.25 -33.78
CA THR A 688 25.28 -20.51 -34.40
C THR A 688 26.24 -21.36 -33.55
N LYS A 689 26.18 -21.26 -32.21
CA LYS A 689 27.09 -22.00 -31.31
C LYS A 689 26.50 -23.28 -30.75
N TYR A 690 25.18 -23.35 -30.58
CA TYR A 690 24.50 -24.51 -30.00
C TYR A 690 23.56 -25.23 -31.00
N GLY A 691 23.38 -24.70 -32.22
CA GLY A 691 22.58 -25.35 -33.27
C GLY A 691 21.08 -25.33 -33.00
N LEU A 692 20.59 -24.40 -32.17
CA LEU A 692 19.17 -24.34 -31.80
C LEU A 692 18.30 -23.82 -32.95
N GLY A 693 17.13 -24.42 -33.11
CA GLY A 693 16.07 -23.91 -33.99
C GLY A 693 15.32 -22.71 -33.40
N GLU A 694 14.53 -22.01 -34.21
CA GLU A 694 13.85 -20.76 -33.84
C GLU A 694 12.93 -20.91 -32.61
N THR A 695 12.19 -22.02 -32.54
CA THR A 695 11.31 -22.32 -31.40
C THR A 695 12.13 -22.54 -30.13
N GLU A 696 13.25 -23.25 -30.22
CA GLU A 696 14.13 -23.52 -29.08
C GLU A 696 14.81 -22.23 -28.59
N VAL A 697 15.30 -21.39 -29.53
CA VAL A 697 15.80 -20.05 -29.23
C VAL A 697 14.74 -19.23 -28.51
N GLY A 698 13.50 -19.20 -29.00
CA GLY A 698 12.38 -18.50 -28.36
C GLY A 698 12.13 -18.95 -26.92
N LEU A 699 12.23 -20.25 -26.63
CA LEU A 699 12.07 -20.80 -25.28
C LEU A 699 13.16 -20.33 -24.30
N THR A 700 14.38 -20.08 -24.78
CA THR A 700 15.47 -19.63 -23.89
C THR A 700 15.23 -18.25 -23.26
N PHE A 701 14.44 -17.39 -23.92
CA PHE A 701 14.07 -16.07 -23.40
C PHE A 701 13.14 -16.11 -22.18
N ILE A 702 12.49 -17.25 -21.91
CA ILE A 702 11.64 -17.42 -20.73
C ILE A 702 12.44 -17.11 -19.46
N ALA A 703 13.71 -17.52 -19.39
CA ALA A 703 14.58 -17.25 -18.26
C ALA A 703 14.72 -15.74 -18.01
N ASN A 704 15.03 -14.96 -19.05
CA ASN A 704 15.13 -13.51 -18.94
C ASN A 704 13.81 -12.83 -18.56
N GLY A 705 12.70 -13.28 -19.15
CA GLY A 705 11.37 -12.74 -18.85
C GLY A 705 10.89 -13.05 -17.44
N VAL A 706 11.07 -14.27 -16.95
CA VAL A 706 10.72 -14.65 -15.57
C VAL A 706 11.59 -13.89 -14.57
N GLY A 707 12.89 -13.75 -14.84
CA GLY A 707 13.78 -12.92 -14.03
C GLY A 707 13.29 -11.47 -13.93
N SER A 708 12.88 -10.88 -15.05
CA SER A 708 12.31 -9.52 -15.12
C SER A 708 11.03 -9.34 -14.29
N ILE A 709 10.12 -10.33 -14.35
CA ILE A 709 8.87 -10.31 -13.58
C ILE A 709 9.17 -10.42 -12.07
N ILE A 710 9.98 -11.40 -11.67
CA ILE A 710 10.36 -11.61 -10.27
C ILE A 710 11.07 -10.37 -9.72
N GLY A 711 12.00 -9.81 -10.50
CA GLY A 711 12.75 -8.62 -10.13
C GLY A 711 11.85 -7.43 -9.83
N THR A 712 10.86 -7.15 -10.68
CA THR A 712 9.94 -6.03 -10.46
C THR A 712 9.12 -6.21 -9.18
N LEU A 713 8.56 -7.41 -8.97
CA LEU A 713 7.70 -7.69 -7.81
C LEU A 713 8.47 -7.63 -6.48
N ILE A 714 9.70 -8.15 -6.45
CA ILE A 714 10.55 -8.12 -5.26
C ILE A 714 11.03 -6.69 -5.00
N THR A 715 11.57 -6.02 -6.01
CA THR A 715 12.15 -4.67 -5.85
C THR A 715 11.13 -3.64 -5.41
N GLY A 716 9.88 -3.70 -5.91
CA GLY A 716 8.81 -2.81 -5.44
C GLY A 716 8.58 -2.90 -3.92
N LYS A 717 8.51 -4.11 -3.37
CA LYS A 717 8.34 -4.32 -1.92
C LYS A 717 9.54 -3.83 -1.12
N ILE A 718 10.76 -4.06 -1.61
CA ILE A 718 11.98 -3.62 -0.91
C ILE A 718 12.07 -2.09 -0.91
N LEU A 719 11.75 -1.43 -2.04
CA LEU A 719 11.72 0.04 -2.15
C LEU A 719 10.78 0.67 -1.12
N ASP A 720 9.60 0.10 -0.90
CA ASP A 720 8.64 0.59 0.10
C ASP A 720 9.14 0.40 1.54
N ILE A 721 9.89 -0.66 1.81
CA ILE A 721 10.49 -0.93 3.11
C ILE A 721 11.66 0.03 3.37
N ASP A 722 12.58 0.17 2.41
CA ASP A 722 13.75 1.04 2.53
C ASP A 722 13.33 2.52 2.65
N TYR A 723 12.34 2.97 1.86
CA TYR A 723 11.83 4.33 1.96
C TYR A 723 11.22 4.61 3.35
N ARG A 724 10.37 3.71 3.86
CA ARG A 724 9.80 3.84 5.22
C ARG A 724 10.87 3.85 6.30
N ARG A 725 11.91 3.02 6.15
CA ARG A 725 13.03 2.95 7.10
C ARG A 725 13.85 4.23 7.11
N VAL A 726 14.20 4.76 5.94
CA VAL A 726 14.97 6.01 5.84
C VAL A 726 14.14 7.21 6.26
N LYS A 727 12.83 7.21 5.99
CA LYS A 727 11.89 8.21 6.52
C LYS A 727 11.83 8.19 8.05
N ALA A 728 11.64 7.02 8.66
CA ALA A 728 11.66 6.90 10.12
C ALA A 728 13.00 7.37 10.73
N GLN A 729 14.13 7.06 10.11
CA GLN A 729 15.45 7.55 10.54
C GLN A 729 15.61 9.06 10.38
N HIS A 730 15.07 9.62 9.30
CA HIS A 730 15.12 11.05 9.04
C HIS A 730 14.25 11.83 10.03
N ASP A 731 13.00 11.42 10.20
CA ASP A 731 12.04 12.00 11.14
C ASP A 731 12.62 11.95 12.57
N SER A 732 13.32 10.86 12.95
CA SER A 732 14.03 10.77 14.24
C SER A 732 15.25 11.69 14.38
N SER A 733 15.91 12.05 13.28
CA SER A 733 17.09 12.94 13.30
C SER A 733 16.72 14.43 13.26
N VAL A 734 15.54 14.77 12.74
CA VAL A 734 15.01 16.15 12.73
C VAL A 734 14.43 16.52 14.10
N ALA A 735 14.11 15.54 14.95
CA ALA A 735 13.68 15.73 16.33
C ALA A 735 14.80 16.16 17.31
N ASP A 736 16.05 16.25 16.84
CA ASP A 736 17.22 16.64 17.65
C ASP A 736 17.51 18.16 17.48
N PRO A 737 17.44 18.99 18.54
CA PRO A 737 17.53 20.46 18.43
C PRO A 737 18.86 20.99 17.87
N GLU A 738 19.93 20.20 17.96
CA GLU A 738 21.27 20.54 17.43
C GLU A 738 21.51 20.01 16.01
N ALA A 739 20.66 19.12 15.51
CA ALA A 739 20.77 18.63 14.15
C ALA A 739 20.21 19.66 13.18
N ASN A 740 21.12 20.31 12.43
CA ASN A 740 20.77 21.09 11.24
C ASN A 740 19.62 20.41 10.50
N GLN A 741 18.54 21.15 10.18
CA GLN A 741 17.42 20.74 9.33
C GLN A 741 17.97 20.09 8.05
N SER A 742 18.23 18.79 8.13
CA SER A 742 18.84 18.07 7.04
C SER A 742 17.72 17.76 6.07
N GLU A 743 17.97 17.90 4.79
CA GLU A 743 16.98 17.55 3.77
C GLU A 743 16.84 16.03 3.72
N PHE A 744 15.63 15.53 3.46
CA PHE A 744 15.38 14.09 3.34
C PHE A 744 16.38 13.46 2.34
N PRO A 745 17.17 12.44 2.75
CA PRO A 745 18.22 11.86 1.91
C PRO A 745 17.62 10.91 0.87
N LEU A 746 16.93 11.49 -0.13
CA LEU A 746 16.18 10.79 -1.17
C LEU A 746 17.06 9.82 -1.98
N GLU A 747 18.29 10.21 -2.30
CA GLU A 747 19.25 9.37 -3.01
C GLU A 747 19.53 8.08 -2.23
N LYS A 748 19.71 8.18 -0.91
CA LYS A 748 19.94 7.03 -0.03
C LYS A 748 18.66 6.20 0.15
N ALA A 749 17.49 6.83 0.19
CA ALA A 749 16.21 6.16 0.33
C ALA A 749 15.83 5.32 -0.91
N ARG A 750 16.14 5.83 -2.12
CA ARG A 750 15.73 5.19 -3.37
C ARG A 750 16.83 4.40 -4.05
N LEU A 751 18.06 4.89 -4.10
CA LEU A 751 19.13 4.31 -4.94
C LEU A 751 20.00 3.27 -4.22
N ARG A 752 19.75 2.98 -2.94
CA ARG A 752 20.57 2.07 -2.10
C ARG A 752 20.86 0.70 -2.74
N LEU A 753 19.87 0.11 -3.41
CA LEU A 753 19.99 -1.22 -4.02
C LEU A 753 20.70 -1.20 -5.39
N VAL A 754 20.81 -0.03 -6.02
CA VAL A 754 21.33 0.09 -7.38
C VAL A 754 22.76 -0.47 -7.51
N PRO A 755 23.72 -0.19 -6.60
CA PRO A 755 25.06 -0.79 -6.69
C PRO A 755 25.06 -2.32 -6.63
N LEU A 756 24.16 -2.92 -5.83
CA LEU A 756 24.05 -4.38 -5.73
C LEU A 756 23.51 -4.99 -7.03
N PHE A 757 22.43 -4.44 -7.58
CA PHE A 757 21.91 -4.89 -8.87
C PHE A 757 22.92 -4.68 -10.00
N SER A 758 23.66 -3.59 -9.96
CA SER A 758 24.71 -3.27 -10.92
C SER A 758 25.82 -4.33 -10.92
N LEU A 759 26.32 -4.70 -9.74
CA LEU A 759 27.34 -5.74 -9.59
C LEU A 759 26.84 -7.10 -10.09
N LEU A 760 25.63 -7.49 -9.69
CA LEU A 760 25.01 -8.75 -10.11
C LEU A 760 24.82 -8.80 -11.63
N GLN A 761 24.43 -7.69 -12.27
CA GLN A 761 24.29 -7.60 -13.72
C GLN A 761 25.64 -7.76 -14.43
N CYS A 762 26.69 -7.08 -13.95
CA CYS A 762 28.04 -7.21 -14.51
C CYS A 762 28.54 -8.67 -14.45
N LEU A 763 28.39 -9.33 -13.29
CA LEU A 763 28.78 -10.74 -13.12
C LEU A 763 28.00 -11.66 -14.06
N SER A 764 26.70 -11.41 -14.20
CA SER A 764 25.81 -12.17 -15.09
C SER A 764 26.17 -12.01 -16.57
N ILE A 765 26.52 -10.80 -17.03
CA ILE A 765 26.94 -10.53 -18.43
C ILE A 765 28.31 -11.16 -18.73
N ILE A 766 29.28 -11.06 -17.80
CA ILE A 766 30.57 -11.76 -17.95
C ILE A 766 30.34 -13.27 -18.07
N LEU A 767 29.51 -13.84 -17.19
CA LEU A 767 29.16 -15.26 -17.21
C LEU A 767 28.52 -15.65 -18.55
N PHE A 768 27.58 -14.85 -19.06
CA PHE A 768 26.98 -15.07 -20.38
C PHE A 768 28.02 -15.14 -21.51
N GLY A 769 28.90 -14.13 -21.61
CA GLY A 769 29.87 -14.04 -22.71
C GLY A 769 30.90 -15.17 -22.72
N TRP A 770 31.49 -15.48 -21.56
CA TRP A 770 32.55 -16.49 -21.49
C TRP A 770 32.03 -17.92 -21.55
N THR A 771 30.80 -18.18 -21.11
CA THR A 771 30.22 -19.53 -21.20
C THR A 771 29.87 -19.89 -22.64
N ILE A 772 29.30 -18.96 -23.41
CA ILE A 772 29.02 -19.15 -24.84
C ILE A 772 30.30 -19.23 -25.68
N HIS A 773 31.39 -18.60 -25.25
CA HIS A 773 32.67 -18.69 -25.95
C HIS A 773 33.22 -20.13 -25.99
N TYR A 774 32.87 -20.97 -25.01
CA TYR A 774 33.28 -22.38 -24.94
C TYR A 774 32.07 -23.34 -25.02
N PRO A 775 31.33 -23.38 -26.15
CA PRO A 775 30.05 -24.08 -26.24
C PRO A 775 30.21 -25.61 -26.07
N HIS A 776 31.35 -26.19 -26.45
CA HIS A 776 31.63 -27.62 -26.28
C HIS A 776 32.02 -28.02 -24.86
N LYS A 777 32.37 -27.05 -23.99
CA LYS A 777 32.82 -27.31 -22.62
C LYS A 777 31.75 -26.95 -21.58
N VAL A 778 30.83 -26.04 -21.92
CA VAL A 778 29.84 -25.51 -20.99
C VAL A 778 28.44 -25.80 -21.48
N HIS A 779 27.64 -26.43 -20.62
CA HIS A 779 26.25 -26.75 -20.89
C HIS A 779 25.40 -25.47 -21.08
N ILE A 780 24.49 -25.49 -22.05
CA ILE A 780 23.63 -24.35 -22.44
C ILE A 780 22.78 -23.78 -21.28
N ALA A 781 22.50 -24.60 -20.26
CA ALA A 781 21.79 -24.15 -19.07
C ALA A 781 22.47 -22.97 -18.35
N VAL A 782 23.81 -22.90 -18.37
CA VAL A 782 24.56 -21.84 -17.65
C VAL A 782 24.29 -20.45 -18.25
N PRO A 783 24.46 -20.20 -19.57
CA PRO A 783 24.11 -18.91 -20.15
C PRO A 783 22.59 -18.61 -20.08
N ILE A 784 21.73 -19.62 -20.09
CA ILE A 784 20.28 -19.40 -19.86
C ILE A 784 20.02 -18.87 -18.45
N ILE A 785 20.62 -19.48 -17.41
CA ILE A 785 20.51 -19.02 -16.03
C ILE A 785 21.12 -17.62 -15.85
N SER A 786 22.21 -17.30 -16.54
CA SER A 786 22.78 -15.97 -16.46
C SER A 786 21.80 -14.92 -17.00
N THR A 787 21.07 -15.20 -18.09
CA THR A 787 20.07 -14.26 -18.64
C THR A 787 18.89 -13.99 -17.69
N PHE A 788 18.53 -14.95 -16.83
CA PHE A 788 17.55 -14.75 -15.76
C PHE A 788 18.03 -13.67 -14.77
N ILE A 789 19.28 -13.76 -14.34
CA ILE A 789 19.90 -12.78 -13.43
C ILE A 789 20.01 -11.41 -14.13
N THR A 790 20.37 -11.39 -15.42
CA THR A 790 20.41 -10.14 -16.21
C THR A 790 19.04 -9.48 -16.27
N GLY A 791 17.98 -10.25 -16.57
CA GLY A 791 16.61 -9.74 -16.67
C GLY A 791 16.10 -9.19 -15.34
N TRP A 792 16.34 -9.92 -14.24
CA TRP A 792 16.04 -9.44 -12.89
C TRP A 792 16.73 -8.09 -12.64
N THR A 793 18.06 -8.07 -12.68
CA THR A 793 18.85 -6.90 -12.29
C THR A 793 18.58 -5.68 -13.17
N ALA A 794 18.40 -5.86 -14.47
CA ALA A 794 18.11 -4.77 -15.41
C ALA A 794 16.75 -4.11 -15.11
N VAL A 795 15.68 -4.90 -14.98
CA VAL A 795 14.33 -4.37 -14.76
C VAL A 795 14.16 -3.80 -13.34
N SER A 796 14.79 -4.42 -12.35
CA SER A 796 14.85 -3.87 -10.99
C SER A 796 15.57 -2.51 -10.97
N THR A 797 16.71 -2.39 -11.64
CA THR A 797 17.44 -1.12 -11.74
C THR A 797 16.61 -0.05 -12.45
N GLN A 798 15.92 -0.41 -13.54
CA GLN A 798 15.01 0.48 -14.24
C GLN A 798 13.86 0.97 -13.34
N SER A 799 13.24 0.07 -12.58
CA SER A 799 12.13 0.41 -11.67
C SER A 799 12.57 1.38 -10.58
N VAL A 800 13.76 1.17 -10.01
CA VAL A 800 14.34 2.04 -8.98
C VAL A 800 14.62 3.44 -9.53
N VAL A 801 15.32 3.54 -10.68
CA VAL A 801 15.67 4.83 -11.28
C VAL A 801 14.44 5.60 -11.74
N MET A 802 13.45 4.91 -12.33
CA MET A 802 12.19 5.52 -12.72
C MET A 802 11.44 6.11 -11.51
N THR A 803 11.37 5.36 -10.40
CA THR A 803 10.76 5.84 -9.16
C THR A 803 11.48 7.07 -8.61
N TYR A 804 12.82 7.05 -8.59
CA TYR A 804 13.62 8.20 -8.17
C TYR A 804 13.36 9.44 -9.03
N LEU A 805 13.32 9.30 -10.36
CA LEU A 805 13.06 10.43 -11.27
C LEU A 805 11.65 11.02 -11.09
N VAL A 806 10.65 10.19 -10.82
CA VAL A 806 9.28 10.66 -10.53
C VAL A 806 9.24 11.45 -9.22
N ASP A 807 9.96 11.00 -8.19
CA ASP A 807 10.04 11.72 -6.91
C ASP A 807 10.78 13.06 -7.04
N VAL A 808 11.86 13.12 -7.84
CA VAL A 808 12.61 14.37 -8.09
C VAL A 808 11.82 15.37 -8.95
N PHE A 809 11.06 14.88 -9.95
CA PHE A 809 10.30 15.71 -10.89
C PHE A 809 8.78 15.49 -10.76
N HIS A 810 8.23 15.58 -9.56
CA HIS A 810 6.80 15.29 -9.31
C HIS A 810 5.85 16.11 -10.21
N ASP A 811 6.15 17.38 -10.46
CA ASP A 811 5.34 18.27 -11.31
C ASP A 811 5.41 17.95 -12.80
N ARG A 812 6.46 17.24 -13.23
CA ARG A 812 6.76 16.92 -14.64
C ARG A 812 7.08 15.44 -14.82
N SER A 813 6.41 14.57 -14.06
CA SER A 813 6.67 13.13 -14.01
C SER A 813 6.53 12.43 -15.38
N ALA A 814 5.58 12.86 -16.21
CA ALA A 814 5.43 12.36 -17.59
C ALA A 814 6.64 12.70 -18.47
N ALA A 815 7.14 13.94 -18.38
CA ALA A 815 8.33 14.36 -19.13
C ALA A 815 9.60 13.66 -18.61
N ALA A 816 9.71 13.43 -17.29
CA ALA A 816 10.81 12.65 -16.71
C ALA A 816 10.81 11.19 -17.22
N SER A 817 9.64 10.55 -17.27
CA SER A 817 9.48 9.22 -17.87
C SER A 817 9.91 9.18 -19.33
N ALA A 818 9.48 10.18 -20.13
CA ALA A 818 9.81 10.27 -21.55
C ALA A 818 11.32 10.49 -21.76
N SER A 819 11.97 11.29 -20.91
CA SER A 819 13.42 11.54 -20.96
C SER A 819 14.21 10.26 -20.73
N LEU A 820 13.81 9.48 -19.72
CA LEU A 820 14.44 8.21 -19.41
C LEU A 820 14.26 7.21 -20.56
N ASN A 821 13.05 7.14 -21.13
CA ASN A 821 12.73 6.30 -22.27
C ASN A 821 13.56 6.66 -23.52
N LEU A 822 13.67 7.95 -23.83
CA LEU A 822 14.45 8.45 -24.94
C LEU A 822 15.92 8.03 -24.82
N ALA A 823 16.55 8.30 -23.68
CA ALA A 823 17.95 7.98 -23.46
C ALA A 823 18.25 6.49 -23.53
N ARG A 824 17.48 5.66 -22.79
CA ARG A 824 17.71 4.21 -22.75
C ARG A 824 17.55 3.57 -24.13
N CYS A 825 16.56 4.02 -24.92
CA CYS A 825 16.30 3.46 -26.25
C CYS A 825 17.39 3.86 -27.25
N LEU A 826 17.88 5.11 -27.23
CA LEU A 826 18.96 5.55 -28.12
C LEU A 826 20.29 4.85 -27.82
N PHE A 827 20.66 4.71 -26.54
CA PHE A 827 21.86 3.96 -26.15
C PHE A 827 21.73 2.48 -26.51
N ALA A 828 20.57 1.87 -26.28
CA ALA A 828 20.31 0.50 -26.69
C ALA A 828 20.37 0.32 -28.21
N ALA A 829 19.88 1.28 -28.98
CA ALA A 829 19.97 1.26 -30.44
C ALA A 829 21.45 1.26 -30.89
N GLY A 830 22.26 2.17 -30.35
CA GLY A 830 23.69 2.26 -30.64
C GLY A 830 24.45 0.98 -30.23
N GLY A 831 24.22 0.48 -29.02
CA GLY A 831 24.82 -0.77 -28.55
C GLY A 831 24.45 -1.97 -29.42
N THR A 832 23.17 -2.10 -29.78
CA THR A 832 22.67 -3.20 -30.61
C THR A 832 23.27 -3.18 -32.02
N SER A 833 23.49 -2.01 -32.61
CA SER A 833 24.17 -1.92 -33.92
C SER A 833 25.63 -2.35 -33.87
N PHE A 834 26.28 -2.21 -32.71
CA PHE A 834 27.72 -2.49 -32.56
C PHE A 834 28.02 -3.91 -32.06
N VAL A 835 27.05 -4.60 -31.44
CA VAL A 835 27.32 -5.86 -30.72
C VAL A 835 27.83 -6.98 -31.64
N MET A 836 27.23 -7.21 -32.80
CA MET A 836 27.66 -8.30 -33.70
C MET A 836 28.98 -7.99 -34.41
N PRO A 837 29.21 -6.78 -34.96
CA PRO A 837 30.53 -6.40 -35.45
C PRO A 837 31.63 -6.59 -34.40
N MET A 838 31.36 -6.24 -33.13
CA MET A 838 32.29 -6.44 -32.02
C MET A 838 32.52 -7.92 -31.75
N ILE A 839 31.47 -8.74 -31.67
CA ILE A 839 31.59 -10.20 -31.47
C ILE A 839 32.39 -10.86 -32.60
N ASN A 840 32.16 -10.46 -33.86
CA ASN A 840 32.86 -11.00 -35.02
C ASN A 840 34.34 -10.60 -35.05
N GLY A 841 34.68 -9.41 -34.54
CA GLY A 841 36.07 -8.91 -34.52
C GLY A 841 36.93 -9.45 -33.37
N ILE A 842 36.39 -9.51 -32.14
CA ILE A 842 37.16 -9.87 -30.93
C ILE A 842 36.67 -11.13 -30.21
N GLY A 843 35.60 -11.76 -30.70
CA GLY A 843 34.99 -12.96 -30.10
C GLY A 843 34.01 -12.65 -28.97
N VAL A 844 33.18 -13.66 -28.63
CA VAL A 844 32.04 -13.52 -27.70
C VAL A 844 32.47 -13.10 -26.29
N GLY A 845 33.42 -13.82 -25.67
CA GLY A 845 33.87 -13.54 -24.29
C GLY A 845 34.48 -12.14 -24.13
N PRO A 846 35.47 -11.77 -24.95
CA PRO A 846 36.04 -10.42 -24.93
C PRO A 846 35.01 -9.32 -25.22
N ALA A 847 34.09 -9.51 -26.17
CA ALA A 847 33.04 -8.55 -26.47
C ALA A 847 32.17 -8.21 -25.25
N PHE A 848 31.67 -9.21 -24.53
CA PHE A 848 30.89 -8.96 -23.31
C PHE A 848 31.73 -8.50 -22.11
N THR A 849 33.04 -8.77 -22.11
CA THR A 849 33.97 -8.18 -21.14
C THR A 849 34.11 -6.67 -21.36
N VAL A 850 34.17 -6.21 -22.62
CA VAL A 850 34.13 -4.78 -22.98
C VAL A 850 32.81 -4.16 -22.53
N CYS A 851 31.67 -4.82 -22.76
CA CYS A 851 30.37 -4.33 -22.27
C CYS A 851 30.37 -4.11 -20.75
N VAL A 852 30.97 -5.03 -19.98
CA VAL A 852 31.05 -4.90 -18.53
C VAL A 852 32.02 -3.78 -18.11
N ALA A 853 33.12 -3.58 -18.82
CA ALA A 853 33.99 -2.43 -18.60
C ALA A 853 33.23 -1.11 -18.79
N VAL A 854 32.38 -1.02 -19.83
CA VAL A 854 31.50 0.15 -20.04
C VAL A 854 30.48 0.32 -18.91
N GLN A 855 29.90 -0.77 -18.39
CA GLN A 855 29.01 -0.70 -17.22
C GLN A 855 29.73 -0.19 -15.97
N ILE A 856 30.97 -0.64 -15.74
CA ILE A 856 31.80 -0.17 -14.61
C ILE A 856 32.08 1.34 -14.75
N VAL A 857 32.38 1.83 -15.95
CA VAL A 857 32.50 3.28 -16.20
C VAL A 857 31.17 4.00 -15.94
N GLY A 858 30.04 3.38 -16.30
CA GLY A 858 28.70 3.88 -16.00
C GLY A 858 28.45 4.12 -14.50
N LEU A 859 29.07 3.34 -13.61
CA LEU A 859 28.98 3.54 -12.16
C LEU A 859 29.53 4.89 -11.70
N LEU A 860 30.44 5.51 -12.46
CA LEU A 860 30.90 6.88 -12.17
C LEU A 860 29.73 7.88 -12.20
N SER A 861 28.81 7.71 -13.15
CA SER A 861 27.62 8.57 -13.25
C SER A 861 26.67 8.37 -12.06
N LEU A 862 26.54 7.14 -11.57
CA LEU A 862 25.81 6.84 -10.33
C LEU A 862 26.49 7.45 -9.11
N GLY A 863 27.83 7.37 -9.03
CA GLY A 863 28.63 7.98 -7.96
C GLY A 863 28.50 9.51 -7.94
N ILE A 864 28.47 10.16 -9.11
CA ILE A 864 28.19 11.59 -9.25
C ILE A 864 26.80 11.92 -8.68
N GLN A 865 25.76 11.14 -9.01
CA GLN A 865 24.42 11.36 -8.46
C GLN A 865 24.39 11.23 -6.93
N PHE A 866 25.03 10.20 -6.37
CA PHE A 866 25.11 10.02 -4.91
C PHE A 866 25.84 11.16 -4.21
N ARG A 867 26.90 11.72 -4.83
CA ARG A 867 27.73 12.75 -4.21
C ARG A 867 27.15 14.16 -4.34
N TYR A 868 26.51 14.48 -5.47
CA TYR A 868 26.08 15.85 -5.79
C TYR A 868 24.56 16.03 -5.87
N GLY A 869 23.77 14.95 -5.90
CA GLY A 869 22.31 15.01 -6.07
C GLY A 869 21.62 15.87 -5.02
N SER A 870 21.93 15.67 -3.74
CA SER A 870 21.39 16.47 -2.64
C SER A 870 21.78 17.95 -2.76
N LYS A 871 23.06 18.24 -3.08
CA LYS A 871 23.54 19.62 -3.28
C LYS A 871 22.76 20.34 -4.39
N TRP A 872 22.55 19.67 -5.53
CA TRP A 872 21.81 20.28 -6.63
C TRP A 872 20.34 20.55 -6.28
N ARG A 873 19.68 19.66 -5.52
CA ARG A 873 18.29 19.89 -5.09
C ARG A 873 18.18 21.14 -4.19
N ARG A 874 19.09 21.32 -3.24
CA ARG A 874 19.19 22.54 -2.40
C ARG A 874 19.33 23.83 -3.21
N GLU A 875 20.20 23.82 -4.22
CA GLU A 875 20.38 24.97 -5.12
C GLU A 875 19.06 25.31 -5.83
N SER A 876 18.35 24.30 -6.35
CA SER A 876 17.12 24.52 -7.11
C SER A 876 15.93 25.04 -6.27
N GLU A 877 15.82 24.60 -5.01
CA GLU A 877 14.81 25.14 -4.09
C GLU A 877 15.11 26.59 -3.74
N THR A 878 16.38 26.91 -3.49
CA THR A 878 16.83 28.28 -3.22
C THR A 878 16.53 29.21 -4.40
N ASP A 879 16.76 28.75 -5.63
CA ASP A 879 16.47 29.53 -6.85
C ASP A 879 14.96 29.73 -7.07
N ARG A 880 14.12 28.74 -6.74
CA ARG A 880 12.65 28.87 -6.80
C ARG A 880 12.13 29.90 -5.79
N VAL A 881 12.66 29.91 -4.57
CA VAL A 881 12.30 30.90 -3.55
C VAL A 881 12.76 32.31 -3.94
N LYS A 882 13.92 32.44 -4.60
CA LYS A 882 14.39 33.74 -5.11
C LYS A 882 13.54 34.29 -6.26
N ASN A 883 13.08 33.44 -7.18
CA ASN A 883 12.28 33.87 -8.34
C ASN A 883 10.78 34.05 -8.03
N SER A 884 10.32 33.66 -6.85
CA SER A 884 8.94 33.87 -6.38
C SER A 884 8.79 35.12 -5.49
N ARG A 885 9.92 35.74 -5.13
CA ARG A 885 10.01 37.11 -4.60
C ARG A 885 10.29 38.06 -5.74
#